data_AF-A0A2T3B735-F1
#
_entry.id   AF-A0A2T3B735-F1
#
_cell.length_a   1.000
_cell.length_b   1.000
_cell.length_c   1.000
_cell.angle_alpha   90.00
_cell.angle_beta   90.00
_cell.angle_gamma   90.00
#
_symmetry.space_group_name_H-M   'P 1'
#
loop_
_entity.id
_entity.type
_entity.pdbx_description
1 polymer ?
#
loop_
_entity_poly.entity_id
_entity_poly.type
_entity_poly.pdbx_seq_one_letter_code
_entity_poly.pdbx_strand_id
1 'polypeptide(L)'
;MAAPAPAPAPAPALNSQDVINNFWKASLGNGSTIIKPPSVLPANLYTQMVRKHAPKGIARGRCITESYHAAVKECEARVAKIVADCTRTNTKYNDPHFDLDDMDYCLVPLTAAPASSGPLHEKEDHAILQPDALKGIGTAKQAVSGNAQHNQPGQSASAACRPACARRVGCIFDNPQFYVTQDAYGRDICQGAEGDCCFISSLRSLCVDAEIPHLIAKICPPSCRDETIGVYGFVFSRDGEWVCEIIDDKLYMNVADYDSYPDGRRAAWDASHSELDPEARRKLWKTTFQRNSDALYYASSVHPQETWVPLIEKAFAKAHGGFEAIDGGWPGEGIEDLTGGITTVIASADVLDRDQLWNEGFLDVNKEFLFGASASPRELGRHGIEDDHTYSILRAVEYGGERLLMVRNPWGQREWKGPWSDGSKEWTAKALQDLDYKFGKGGIFWMPYEDFLGRFVQIWHTRLFTPEWNVSQRWTTIQVPWSGAYNPTRFEFTLIAPARTMVVLSQLDSRYFGGLTGQYSYKVAFSLHSCGETSYMIRGHPSGDRSAVAEVDLEPGTYEVRIQVQGRRDKTQPKIEDVIEQNWLSRRDKLIHIGLSYDLAHAKGQPKTKGVGAAINEAVSAAVQDPNPSTDPYTVTDAGLESVLPTPGDPENSPATDPTASAPTISDDTWNAPLVIGLRVFCLNTKATIKLVDPKQKRPIIWMKRTWRTRMKKRCADKAGRNERAEVDDSE
;
A
#
# COMPACT_ATOMS: atom_id res chain seq x y z
N MET A 1 -18.23 42.44 66.66
CA MET A 1 -17.84 41.13 66.11
C MET A 1 -18.66 40.93 64.84
N ALA A 2 -18.03 41.02 63.67
CA ALA A 2 -18.68 40.69 62.41
C ALA A 2 -18.80 39.17 62.29
N ALA A 3 -19.98 38.66 61.98
CA ALA A 3 -20.21 37.23 61.79
C ALA A 3 -19.37 36.73 60.60
N PRO A 4 -18.73 35.56 60.71
CA PRO A 4 -17.94 34.99 59.62
C PRO A 4 -18.86 34.64 58.44
N ALA A 5 -18.41 34.94 57.22
CA ALA A 5 -19.12 34.58 56.00
C ALA A 5 -19.37 33.06 55.97
N PRO A 6 -20.55 32.61 55.51
CA PRO A 6 -20.86 31.18 55.45
C PRO A 6 -19.87 30.47 54.51
N ALA A 7 -19.34 29.34 54.98
CA ALA A 7 -18.47 28.48 54.20
C ALA A 7 -19.18 28.07 52.89
N PRO A 8 -18.44 28.00 51.77
CA PRO A 8 -19.03 27.56 50.49
C PRO A 8 -19.62 26.16 50.66
N ALA A 9 -20.87 25.99 50.18
CA ALA A 9 -21.55 24.72 50.25
C ALA A 9 -20.71 23.62 49.57
N PRO A 10 -20.65 22.39 50.14
CA PRO A 10 -19.91 21.29 49.52
C PRO A 10 -20.49 21.03 48.12
N ALA A 11 -19.60 20.93 47.13
CA ALA A 11 -20.00 20.62 45.77
C ALA A 11 -20.85 19.34 45.76
N PRO A 12 -21.97 19.30 45.03
CA PRO A 12 -22.82 18.11 44.99
C PRO A 12 -22.00 16.90 44.53
N ALA A 13 -22.13 15.79 45.25
CA ALA A 13 -21.47 14.55 44.89
C ALA A 13 -21.91 14.13 43.48
N LEU A 14 -20.94 13.98 42.57
CA LEU A 14 -21.19 13.53 41.20
C LEU A 14 -21.82 12.14 41.26
N ASN A 15 -22.96 11.95 40.61
CA ASN A 15 -23.52 10.61 40.46
C ASN A 15 -22.74 9.82 39.40
N SER A 16 -22.93 8.50 39.32
CA SER A 16 -22.23 7.64 38.36
C SER A 16 -22.41 8.09 36.91
N GLN A 17 -23.58 8.63 36.55
CA GLN A 17 -23.84 9.14 35.20
C GLN A 17 -23.06 10.42 34.91
N ASP A 18 -22.88 11.30 35.89
CA ASP A 18 -22.07 12.52 35.75
C ASP A 18 -20.59 12.17 35.56
N VAL A 19 -20.09 11.16 36.28
CA VAL A 19 -18.73 10.63 36.08
C VAL A 19 -18.57 10.08 34.67
N ILE A 20 -19.52 9.28 34.18
CA ILE A 20 -19.52 8.74 32.82
C ILE A 20 -19.61 9.88 31.77
N ASN A 21 -20.47 10.87 31.99
CA ASN A 21 -20.63 12.01 31.09
C ASN A 21 -19.36 12.85 31.02
N ASN A 22 -18.70 13.08 32.16
CA ASN A 22 -17.43 13.79 32.23
C ASN A 22 -16.32 13.00 31.53
N PHE A 23 -16.28 11.68 31.71
CA PHE A 23 -15.39 10.80 30.97
C PHE A 23 -15.61 10.92 29.45
N TRP A 24 -16.86 10.87 28.96
CA TRP A 24 -17.13 11.01 27.53
C TRP A 24 -16.80 12.40 26.99
N LYS A 25 -17.09 13.46 27.74
CA LYS A 25 -16.70 14.83 27.37
C LYS A 25 -15.18 14.98 27.26
N ALA A 26 -14.44 14.38 28.20
CA ALA A 26 -12.98 14.39 28.16
C ALA A 26 -12.43 13.51 27.02
N SER A 27 -13.00 12.33 26.81
CA SER A 27 -12.48 11.32 25.88
C SER A 27 -12.86 11.56 24.42
N LEU A 28 -14.02 12.17 24.14
CA LEU A 28 -14.52 12.42 22.78
C LEU A 28 -14.32 13.88 22.31
N GLY A 29 -13.83 14.75 23.20
CA GLY A 29 -13.56 16.16 22.93
C GLY A 29 -14.83 17.02 22.75
N ASN A 30 -14.67 18.33 22.86
CA ASN A 30 -15.74 19.29 22.57
C ASN A 30 -15.92 19.41 21.05
N GLY A 31 -16.93 18.72 20.55
CA GLY A 31 -17.18 18.44 19.13
C GLY A 31 -16.95 19.61 18.17
N SER A 32 -15.86 19.52 17.40
CA SER A 32 -15.76 19.79 15.96
C SER A 32 -14.29 19.95 15.57
N THR A 33 -13.61 18.87 15.20
CA THR A 33 -12.32 19.06 14.54
C THR A 33 -12.07 17.98 13.50
N ILE A 34 -12.28 18.34 12.23
CA ILE A 34 -11.54 17.70 11.14
C ILE A 34 -10.16 18.35 11.20
N ILE A 35 -9.24 17.74 11.94
CA ILE A 35 -7.82 18.08 11.88
C ILE A 35 -7.33 17.41 10.60
N LYS A 36 -6.74 18.19 9.69
CA LYS A 36 -6.10 17.62 8.50
C LYS A 36 -5.13 16.53 8.95
N PRO A 37 -5.01 15.40 8.22
CA PRO A 37 -3.92 14.46 8.49
C PRO A 37 -2.60 15.23 8.59
N PRO A 38 -1.71 14.87 9.53
CA PRO A 38 -0.44 15.56 9.70
C PRO A 38 0.34 15.54 8.39
N SER A 39 1.16 16.55 8.13
CA SER A 39 2.16 16.47 7.07
C SER A 39 3.42 15.86 7.68
N VAL A 40 3.98 14.84 7.02
CA VAL A 40 5.19 14.18 7.50
C VAL A 40 6.42 14.98 7.10
N LEU A 41 6.45 15.52 5.89
CA LEU A 41 7.58 16.31 5.42
C LEU A 41 7.46 17.78 5.86
N PRO A 42 8.61 18.47 6.06
CA PRO A 42 8.64 19.90 6.29
C PRO A 42 7.86 20.69 5.23
N ALA A 43 7.19 21.77 5.65
CA ALA A 43 6.22 22.49 4.82
C ALA A 43 6.78 23.03 3.49
N ASN A 44 8.06 23.39 3.45
CA ASN A 44 8.77 23.83 2.24
C ASN A 44 8.95 22.66 1.25
N LEU A 45 9.36 21.48 1.73
CA LEU A 45 9.50 20.26 0.92
C LEU A 45 8.13 19.77 0.43
N TYR A 46 7.14 19.70 1.31
CA TYR A 46 5.76 19.36 0.95
C TYR A 46 5.22 20.28 -0.16
N THR A 47 5.40 21.59 0.00
CA THR A 47 4.92 22.60 -0.95
C THR A 47 5.57 22.44 -2.33
N GLN A 48 6.86 22.13 -2.39
CA GLN A 48 7.58 21.91 -3.64
C GLN A 48 7.16 20.59 -4.33
N MET A 49 7.02 19.52 -3.57
CA MET A 49 6.86 18.16 -4.12
C MET A 49 5.41 17.77 -4.39
N VAL A 50 4.46 18.21 -3.55
CA VAL A 50 3.05 17.75 -3.58
C VAL A 50 2.14 18.68 -4.40
N ARG A 51 2.41 20.00 -4.45
CA ARG A 51 1.51 20.97 -5.14
C ARG A 51 1.33 20.71 -6.64
N LYS A 52 2.28 20.06 -7.30
CA LYS A 52 2.22 19.73 -8.73
C LYS A 52 1.11 18.71 -9.05
N HIS A 53 0.67 17.91 -8.07
CA HIS A 53 -0.21 16.75 -8.26
C HIS A 53 -1.61 16.89 -7.63
N ALA A 54 -1.99 18.10 -7.17
CA ALA A 54 -3.29 18.32 -6.52
C ALA A 54 -4.48 18.16 -7.50
N PRO A 55 -5.56 17.44 -7.14
CA PRO A 55 -6.68 17.18 -8.04
C PRO A 55 -7.42 18.46 -8.49
N LYS A 56 -7.62 18.64 -9.80
CA LYS A 56 -8.31 19.79 -10.40
C LYS A 56 -9.69 19.43 -10.98
N GLY A 57 -10.78 19.50 -10.19
CA GLY A 57 -12.13 19.74 -10.75
C GLY A 57 -13.25 18.94 -10.11
N ILE A 58 -14.39 18.89 -10.79
CA ILE A 58 -15.45 17.89 -10.56
C ILE A 58 -14.92 16.56 -11.09
N ALA A 59 -15.09 15.48 -10.33
CA ALA A 59 -14.72 14.14 -10.76
C ALA A 59 -15.67 13.68 -11.88
N ARG A 60 -15.16 13.62 -13.11
CA ARG A 60 -15.88 13.13 -14.29
C ARG A 60 -15.39 11.72 -14.63
N GLY A 61 -16.30 10.90 -15.16
CA GLY A 61 -15.95 9.58 -15.68
C GLY A 61 -14.93 9.67 -16.81
N ARG A 62 -13.85 8.90 -16.66
CA ARG A 62 -12.81 8.70 -17.68
C ARG A 62 -12.68 7.22 -17.99
N CYS A 63 -12.11 6.91 -19.15
CA CYS A 63 -11.82 5.53 -19.52
C CYS A 63 -10.83 4.94 -18.51
N ILE A 64 -11.01 3.67 -18.14
CA ILE A 64 -10.16 3.04 -17.12
C ILE A 64 -8.69 2.94 -17.55
N THR A 65 -8.41 2.89 -18.86
CA THR A 65 -7.05 2.77 -19.42
C THR A 65 -6.29 4.10 -19.46
N GLU A 66 -6.94 5.24 -19.26
CA GLU A 66 -6.31 6.57 -19.37
C GLU A 66 -5.17 6.76 -18.36
N SER A 67 -5.40 6.35 -17.10
CA SER A 67 -4.39 6.45 -16.03
C SER A 67 -3.20 5.51 -16.31
N TYR A 68 -3.47 4.30 -16.82
CA TYR A 68 -2.44 3.34 -17.21
C TYR A 68 -1.54 3.90 -18.32
N HIS A 69 -2.11 4.42 -19.42
CA HIS A 69 -1.30 4.99 -20.51
C HIS A 69 -0.48 6.21 -20.07
N ALA A 70 -1.01 7.03 -19.16
CA ALA A 70 -0.26 8.15 -18.60
C ALA A 70 0.96 7.67 -17.79
N ALA A 71 0.78 6.64 -16.95
CA ALA A 71 1.84 6.06 -16.14
C ALA A 71 2.93 5.39 -17.01
N VAL A 72 2.54 4.65 -18.05
CA VAL A 72 3.48 4.05 -19.01
C VAL A 72 4.30 5.13 -19.69
N LYS A 73 3.66 6.17 -20.23
CA LYS A 73 4.36 7.28 -20.90
C LYS A 73 5.34 8.01 -19.98
N GLU A 74 4.96 8.21 -18.72
CA GLU A 74 5.88 8.78 -17.71
C GLU A 74 7.07 7.85 -17.45
N CYS A 75 6.81 6.55 -17.33
CA CYS A 75 7.83 5.54 -17.14
C CYS A 75 8.84 5.51 -18.30
N GLU A 76 8.35 5.46 -19.53
CA GLU A 76 9.17 5.51 -20.76
C GLU A 76 10.09 6.74 -20.76
N ALA A 77 9.55 7.92 -20.44
CA ALA A 77 10.33 9.16 -20.41
C ALA A 77 11.44 9.13 -19.34
N ARG A 78 11.15 8.56 -18.16
CA ARG A 78 12.12 8.43 -17.06
C ARG A 78 13.21 7.41 -17.41
N VAL A 79 12.83 6.26 -17.96
CA VAL A 79 13.76 5.21 -18.39
C VAL A 79 14.65 5.71 -19.52
N ALA A 80 14.10 6.37 -20.53
CA ALA A 80 14.89 6.95 -21.62
C ALA A 80 15.96 7.95 -21.13
N LYS A 81 15.62 8.77 -20.12
CA LYS A 81 16.57 9.67 -19.48
C LYS A 81 17.69 8.91 -18.77
N ILE A 82 17.34 7.89 -18.00
CA ILE A 82 18.31 7.04 -17.29
C ILE A 82 19.24 6.35 -18.28
N VAL A 83 18.71 5.76 -19.36
CA VAL A 83 19.49 5.11 -20.41
C VAL A 83 20.47 6.10 -21.05
N ALA A 84 20.03 7.32 -21.37
CA ALA A 84 20.90 8.34 -21.94
C ALA A 84 22.05 8.74 -21.00
N ASP A 85 21.76 8.93 -19.71
CA ASP A 85 22.77 9.26 -18.70
C ASP A 85 23.77 8.11 -18.51
N CYS A 86 23.28 6.87 -18.34
CA CYS A 86 24.10 5.67 -18.17
C CYS A 86 24.99 5.38 -19.38
N THR A 87 24.45 5.57 -20.59
CA THR A 87 25.21 5.41 -21.85
C THR A 87 26.33 6.45 -21.93
N ARG A 88 26.07 7.70 -21.54
CA ARG A 88 27.05 8.79 -21.53
C ARG A 88 28.19 8.54 -20.54
N THR A 89 27.91 7.93 -19.40
CA THR A 89 28.90 7.64 -18.35
C THR A 89 29.52 6.24 -18.47
N ASN A 90 29.05 5.40 -19.40
CA ASN A 90 29.44 4.00 -19.53
C ASN A 90 29.27 3.23 -18.20
N THR A 91 28.13 3.42 -17.53
CA THR A 91 27.79 2.79 -16.25
C THR A 91 26.44 2.09 -16.35
N LYS A 92 26.25 1.00 -15.60
CA LYS A 92 24.91 0.45 -15.37
C LYS A 92 24.10 1.36 -14.45
N TYR A 93 22.77 1.30 -14.56
CA TYR A 93 21.90 2.00 -13.63
C TYR A 93 22.07 1.45 -12.21
N ASN A 94 22.11 2.35 -11.24
CA ASN A 94 22.00 2.09 -9.81
C ASN A 94 20.84 2.93 -9.31
N ASP A 95 19.91 2.32 -8.60
CA ASP A 95 18.74 3.00 -8.06
C ASP A 95 19.14 3.84 -6.84
N PRO A 96 19.16 5.18 -6.93
CA PRO A 96 19.61 6.03 -5.83
C PRO A 96 18.61 6.06 -4.66
N HIS A 97 17.42 5.48 -4.82
CA HIS A 97 16.35 5.50 -3.83
C HIS A 97 16.02 4.11 -3.28
N PHE A 98 16.69 3.06 -3.76
CA PHE A 98 16.49 1.68 -3.31
C PHE A 98 17.74 0.83 -3.61
N ASP A 99 18.89 1.26 -3.10
CA ASP A 99 20.16 0.56 -3.29
C ASP A 99 20.26 -0.65 -2.36
N LEU A 100 20.27 -1.85 -2.94
CA LEU A 100 20.28 -3.09 -2.18
C LEU A 100 21.58 -3.32 -1.38
N ASP A 101 22.65 -2.60 -1.69
CA ASP A 101 23.86 -2.61 -0.86
C ASP A 101 23.64 -1.95 0.50
N ASP A 102 22.65 -1.04 0.62
CA ASP A 102 22.13 -0.53 1.89
C ASP A 102 20.98 -1.43 2.39
N MET A 103 21.36 -2.56 2.99
CA MET A 103 20.42 -3.53 3.54
C MET A 103 19.55 -2.97 4.66
N ASP A 104 20.04 -2.01 5.44
CA ASP A 104 19.25 -1.42 6.51
C ASP A 104 18.12 -0.55 5.93
N TYR A 105 18.41 0.21 4.88
CA TYR A 105 17.37 0.94 4.14
C TYR A 105 16.35 0.00 3.51
N CYS A 106 16.77 -1.08 2.86
CA CYS A 106 15.88 -1.91 2.05
C CYS A 106 15.06 -2.92 2.86
N LEU A 107 15.56 -3.36 4.02
CA LEU A 107 14.93 -4.41 4.84
C LEU A 107 14.18 -3.82 6.04
N VAL A 108 14.80 -2.90 6.78
CA VAL A 108 14.32 -2.53 8.12
C VAL A 108 13.22 -1.47 8.07
N PRO A 109 11.99 -1.72 8.55
CA PRO A 109 10.88 -0.76 8.51
C PRO A 109 11.14 0.43 9.44
N LEU A 110 10.43 1.55 9.19
CA LEU A 110 10.57 2.76 10.02
C LEU A 110 10.16 2.55 11.49
N THR A 111 9.30 1.56 11.76
CA THR A 111 8.82 1.20 13.10
C THR A 111 9.80 0.37 13.91
N ALA A 112 10.79 -0.25 13.26
CA ALA A 112 11.82 -0.98 13.98
C ALA A 112 12.71 0.00 14.75
N ALA A 113 13.11 -0.37 15.97
CA ALA A 113 14.02 0.44 16.77
C ALA A 113 15.33 0.69 16.00
N PRO A 114 15.87 1.93 16.02
CA PRO A 114 17.17 2.19 15.40
C PRO A 114 18.22 1.31 16.09
N ALA A 115 19.12 0.71 15.31
CA ALA A 115 20.23 -0.08 15.84
C ALA A 115 20.97 0.80 16.87
N SER A 116 21.09 0.34 18.12
CA SER A 116 21.70 1.13 19.18
C SER A 116 23.13 1.48 18.78
N SER A 117 23.45 2.78 18.73
CA SER A 117 24.80 3.30 18.59
C SER A 117 25.63 3.02 19.85
N GLY A 118 25.93 1.75 20.10
CA GLY A 118 27.06 1.34 20.93
C GLY A 118 28.27 1.10 20.02
N PRO A 119 29.52 1.14 20.54
CA PRO A 119 30.63 0.59 19.81
C PRO A 119 30.26 -0.85 19.43
N LEU A 120 30.52 -1.24 18.17
CA LEU A 120 30.30 -2.58 17.63
C LEU A 120 30.96 -3.63 18.54
N HIS A 121 30.26 -4.03 19.60
CA HIS A 121 30.46 -5.31 20.22
C HIS A 121 29.46 -6.22 19.54
N GLU A 122 29.98 -6.90 18.53
CA GLU A 122 29.48 -8.15 17.97
C GLU A 122 28.86 -9.01 19.07
N LYS A 123 27.56 -8.85 19.29
CA LYS A 123 26.70 -9.95 19.68
C LYS A 123 25.93 -10.33 18.42
N GLU A 124 26.70 -10.86 17.49
CA GLU A 124 26.15 -11.68 16.45
C GLU A 124 25.66 -12.96 17.14
N ASP A 125 24.34 -13.12 17.24
CA ASP A 125 23.75 -14.44 17.40
C ASP A 125 23.88 -15.19 16.06
N HIS A 126 25.12 -15.40 15.63
CA HIS A 126 25.41 -16.49 14.72
C HIS A 126 25.36 -17.74 15.57
N ALA A 127 24.53 -18.71 15.17
CA ALA A 127 24.70 -20.07 15.62
C ALA A 127 26.13 -20.49 15.27
N ILE A 128 27.07 -20.33 16.21
CA ILE A 128 28.36 -20.98 16.16
C ILE A 128 28.02 -22.47 16.20
N LEU A 129 28.00 -23.10 15.02
CA LEU A 129 28.04 -24.54 14.92
C LEU A 129 29.33 -24.96 15.64
N GLN A 130 29.18 -25.44 16.88
CA GLN A 130 30.29 -26.07 17.58
C GLN A 130 30.83 -27.19 16.69
N PRO A 131 32.16 -27.40 16.60
CA PRO A 131 32.77 -28.39 15.71
C PRO A 131 32.20 -29.81 15.85
N ASP A 132 31.60 -30.12 17.00
CA ASP A 132 30.98 -31.42 17.28
C ASP A 132 29.59 -31.63 16.64
N ALA A 133 28.92 -30.58 16.15
CA ALA A 133 27.62 -30.67 15.47
C ALA A 133 27.73 -31.13 13.99
N LEU A 134 28.94 -31.13 13.42
CA LEU A 134 29.22 -31.58 12.06
C LEU A 134 29.32 -33.11 11.89
N LYS A 135 29.18 -33.89 12.98
CA LYS A 135 29.27 -35.37 12.93
C LYS A 135 28.02 -36.07 12.37
N GLY A 136 27.00 -35.32 11.92
CA GLY A 136 25.76 -35.90 11.36
C GLY A 136 25.24 -35.24 10.09
N ILE A 137 25.92 -34.22 9.54
CA ILE A 137 25.43 -33.48 8.36
C ILE A 137 26.02 -34.13 7.11
N GLY A 138 25.17 -34.77 6.30
CA GLY A 138 25.57 -35.28 4.98
C GLY A 138 25.95 -34.14 4.03
N THR A 139 26.88 -34.39 3.10
CA THR A 139 27.39 -33.50 2.00
C THR A 139 27.63 -32.00 2.32
N ALA A 140 28.81 -31.47 1.98
CA ALA A 140 29.20 -30.06 2.21
C ALA A 140 28.16 -29.00 1.76
N LYS A 141 27.33 -29.31 0.76
CA LYS A 141 26.24 -28.46 0.28
C LYS A 141 25.17 -28.18 1.36
N GLN A 142 24.81 -29.17 2.18
CA GLN A 142 23.82 -29.00 3.26
C GLN A 142 24.36 -28.18 4.44
N ALA A 143 25.67 -28.29 4.73
CA ALA A 143 26.30 -27.49 5.77
C ALA A 143 26.39 -26.00 5.43
N VAL A 144 26.54 -25.66 4.14
CA VAL A 144 26.62 -24.26 3.66
C VAL A 144 25.23 -23.65 3.42
N SER A 145 24.25 -24.42 2.95
CA SER A 145 22.87 -23.97 2.70
C SER A 145 21.94 -24.08 3.91
N GLY A 146 22.45 -24.45 5.09
CA GLY A 146 21.68 -24.87 6.28
C GLY A 146 20.74 -23.84 6.95
N ASN A 147 20.48 -22.68 6.35
CA ASN A 147 19.56 -21.67 6.88
C ASN A 147 18.27 -21.47 6.07
N ALA A 148 17.99 -22.32 5.08
CA ALA A 148 16.74 -22.29 4.32
C ALA A 148 15.77 -23.43 4.73
N GLN A 149 15.73 -23.81 6.02
CA GLN A 149 14.71 -24.72 6.54
C GLN A 149 13.57 -23.93 7.20
N HIS A 150 12.43 -23.93 6.49
CA HIS A 150 11.07 -23.63 6.93
C HIS A 150 10.84 -23.47 8.45
N ASN A 151 10.24 -22.34 8.80
CA ASN A 151 9.52 -22.12 10.05
C ASN A 151 8.64 -23.33 10.40
N GLN A 152 9.01 -24.03 11.48
CA GLN A 152 8.10 -24.90 12.21
C GLN A 152 7.12 -23.99 13.00
N PRO A 153 5.81 -24.30 13.01
CA PRO A 153 4.86 -23.48 13.76
C PRO A 153 5.07 -23.69 15.26
N GLY A 154 5.60 -22.70 15.95
CA GLY A 154 5.74 -22.70 17.42
C GLY A 154 6.96 -21.99 18.01
N GLN A 155 7.90 -21.48 17.22
CA GLN A 155 9.01 -20.67 17.74
C GLN A 155 8.71 -19.17 17.57
N SER A 156 8.94 -18.40 18.65
CA SER A 156 8.72 -16.95 18.68
C SER A 156 9.56 -16.24 17.61
N ALA A 157 9.00 -15.15 17.05
CA ALA A 157 9.62 -14.27 16.07
C ALA A 157 10.93 -13.63 16.59
N SER A 158 12.05 -14.35 16.52
CA SER A 158 13.38 -13.80 16.75
C SER A 158 14.32 -14.21 15.62
N ALA A 159 14.75 -13.21 14.85
CA ALA A 159 15.76 -13.22 13.78
C ALA A 159 15.40 -14.03 12.52
N ALA A 160 14.62 -13.42 11.60
CA ALA A 160 14.66 -13.82 10.19
C ALA A 160 16.12 -13.78 9.70
N CYS A 161 16.57 -14.81 8.98
CA CYS A 161 17.87 -14.79 8.32
C CYS A 161 17.91 -13.55 7.41
N ARG A 162 18.99 -12.77 7.41
CA ARG A 162 19.14 -11.65 6.46
C ARG A 162 19.72 -12.18 5.15
N PRO A 163 19.45 -11.54 3.99
CA PRO A 163 20.15 -11.87 2.76
C PRO A 163 21.66 -11.66 2.91
N ALA A 164 22.45 -12.44 2.19
CA ALA A 164 23.90 -12.46 2.38
C ALA A 164 24.63 -11.34 1.63
N CYS A 165 24.20 -11.03 0.41
CA CYS A 165 24.71 -9.92 -0.40
C CYS A 165 23.73 -9.57 -1.53
N ALA A 166 23.95 -8.43 -2.21
CA ALA A 166 23.24 -8.08 -3.43
C ALA A 166 24.17 -8.18 -4.65
N ARG A 167 23.70 -8.77 -5.76
CA ARG A 167 24.47 -8.91 -7.01
C ARG A 167 23.59 -8.57 -8.21
N ARG A 168 24.21 -8.07 -9.29
CA ARG A 168 23.50 -7.80 -10.54
C ARG A 168 23.09 -9.09 -11.23
N VAL A 169 21.99 -9.04 -11.97
CA VAL A 169 21.50 -10.13 -12.84
C VAL A 169 22.64 -10.76 -13.67
N GLY A 170 23.47 -9.95 -14.33
CA GLY A 170 24.59 -10.47 -15.15
C GLY A 170 25.72 -11.18 -14.37
N CYS A 171 25.73 -11.11 -13.04
CA CYS A 171 26.66 -11.86 -12.20
C CYS A 171 26.09 -13.20 -11.72
N ILE A 172 24.76 -13.32 -11.72
CA ILE A 172 23.99 -14.46 -11.20
C ILE A 172 23.62 -15.42 -12.34
N PHE A 173 23.26 -14.87 -13.50
CA PHE A 173 22.75 -15.60 -14.65
C PHE A 173 23.74 -15.57 -15.82
N ASP A 174 23.91 -16.70 -16.48
CA ASP A 174 24.83 -16.83 -17.63
C ASP A 174 24.21 -16.29 -18.92
N ASN A 175 22.91 -16.46 -19.10
CA ASN A 175 22.15 -15.93 -20.23
C ASN A 175 20.79 -15.41 -19.74
N PRO A 176 20.76 -14.30 -18.99
CA PRO A 176 19.52 -13.80 -18.40
C PRO A 176 18.51 -13.46 -19.48
N GLN A 177 17.29 -13.98 -19.32
CA GLN A 177 16.13 -13.62 -20.11
C GLN A 177 15.10 -13.02 -19.17
N PHE A 178 14.53 -11.87 -19.54
CA PHE A 178 13.50 -11.28 -18.69
C PHE A 178 12.29 -12.22 -18.57
N TYR A 179 11.79 -12.72 -19.70
CA TYR A 179 10.67 -13.65 -19.75
C TYR A 179 10.89 -14.68 -20.87
N VAL A 180 10.74 -15.98 -20.56
CA VAL A 180 10.96 -17.09 -21.51
C VAL A 180 9.61 -17.57 -22.03
N THR A 181 9.40 -17.47 -23.34
CA THR A 181 8.08 -17.61 -24.00
C THR A 181 7.63 -19.05 -24.30
N GLN A 182 8.32 -20.08 -23.80
CA GLN A 182 8.00 -21.49 -24.10
C GLN A 182 7.37 -22.19 -22.88
N ASP A 183 6.13 -22.69 -23.05
CA ASP A 183 5.40 -23.67 -22.21
C ASP A 183 5.35 -23.44 -20.68
N ALA A 184 5.77 -22.27 -20.20
CA ALA A 184 5.80 -21.88 -18.79
C ALA A 184 4.41 -21.46 -18.25
N TYR A 185 3.39 -22.30 -18.50
CA TYR A 185 2.04 -22.14 -17.97
C TYR A 185 2.08 -22.25 -16.47
N GLY A 186 2.08 -21.13 -15.76
CA GLY A 186 1.78 -21.13 -14.34
C GLY A 186 2.61 -22.10 -13.50
N ARG A 187 3.77 -22.60 -14.01
CA ARG A 187 4.89 -23.44 -13.49
C ARG A 187 5.87 -22.69 -12.61
N ASP A 188 6.24 -21.52 -13.12
CA ASP A 188 7.59 -21.00 -12.92
C ASP A 188 7.79 -19.98 -11.80
N ILE A 189 6.87 -19.76 -10.87
CA ILE A 189 7.08 -18.77 -9.80
C ILE A 189 7.19 -19.51 -8.46
N CYS A 190 8.28 -19.29 -7.75
CA CYS A 190 8.50 -19.82 -6.41
C CYS A 190 8.64 -18.67 -5.42
N GLN A 191 7.90 -18.75 -4.31
CA GLN A 191 8.07 -17.83 -3.18
C GLN A 191 9.46 -18.04 -2.56
N GLY A 192 10.12 -16.94 -2.21
CA GLY A 192 11.41 -16.95 -1.51
C GLY A 192 11.26 -16.97 0.00
N ALA A 193 12.21 -16.34 0.69
CA ALA A 193 12.23 -16.28 2.16
C ALA A 193 11.23 -15.28 2.79
N GLU A 194 10.61 -14.40 2.00
CA GLU A 194 9.63 -13.42 2.50
C GLU A 194 8.25 -14.03 2.66
N GLY A 195 7.45 -13.54 3.61
CA GLY A 195 6.07 -13.99 3.83
C GLY A 195 5.03 -13.35 2.88
N ASP A 196 5.42 -13.00 1.67
CA ASP A 196 4.63 -12.25 0.68
C ASP A 196 3.70 -13.13 -0.18
N CYS A 197 3.25 -14.28 0.36
CA CYS A 197 2.48 -15.28 -0.39
C CYS A 197 1.24 -14.72 -1.09
N CYS A 198 0.64 -13.65 -0.57
CA CYS A 198 -0.47 -12.94 -1.19
C CYS A 198 -0.08 -12.32 -2.55
N PHE A 199 1.11 -11.73 -2.65
CA PHE A 199 1.64 -11.13 -3.87
C PHE A 199 2.08 -12.21 -4.88
N ILE A 200 2.84 -13.22 -4.44
CA ILE A 200 3.28 -14.33 -5.32
C ILE A 200 2.09 -15.11 -5.87
N SER A 201 1.09 -15.39 -5.04
CA SER A 201 -0.16 -16.03 -5.48
C SER A 201 -0.92 -15.14 -6.48
N SER A 202 -0.94 -13.82 -6.25
CA SER A 202 -1.53 -12.88 -7.20
C SER A 202 -0.82 -12.90 -8.55
N LEU A 203 0.51 -12.82 -8.59
CA LEU A 203 1.30 -12.94 -9.81
C LEU A 203 1.01 -14.24 -10.56
N ARG A 204 0.79 -15.33 -9.81
CA ARG A 204 0.54 -16.64 -10.38
C ARG A 204 -0.88 -16.80 -10.92
N SER A 205 -1.89 -16.15 -10.33
CA SER A 205 -3.22 -16.01 -10.94
C SER A 205 -3.16 -15.31 -12.30
N LEU A 206 -2.16 -14.45 -12.53
CA LEU A 206 -1.94 -13.80 -13.83
C LEU A 206 -1.22 -14.70 -14.86
N CYS A 207 -0.74 -15.88 -14.46
CA CYS A 207 0.19 -16.72 -15.22
C CYS A 207 -0.46 -17.98 -15.85
N VAL A 208 -1.75 -17.99 -16.16
CA VAL A 208 -2.46 -19.22 -16.57
C VAL A 208 -2.64 -19.40 -18.08
N ASP A 209 -2.85 -18.32 -18.86
CA ASP A 209 -3.27 -18.39 -20.27
C ASP A 209 -2.29 -17.78 -21.28
N ALA A 210 -2.50 -18.00 -22.58
CA ALA A 210 -1.63 -17.45 -23.64
C ALA A 210 -1.60 -15.91 -23.70
N GLU A 211 -2.47 -15.22 -22.96
CA GLU A 211 -2.49 -13.76 -22.81
C GLU A 211 -1.43 -13.22 -21.82
N ILE A 212 -0.70 -14.10 -21.12
CA ILE A 212 0.36 -13.73 -20.15
C ILE A 212 1.43 -12.80 -20.72
N PRO A 213 2.01 -13.04 -21.93
CA PRO A 213 3.01 -12.14 -22.46
C PRO A 213 2.46 -10.71 -22.60
N HIS A 214 1.16 -10.57 -22.88
CA HIS A 214 0.51 -9.27 -22.93
C HIS A 214 0.36 -8.63 -21.56
N LEU A 215 0.06 -9.40 -20.52
CA LEU A 215 -0.11 -8.88 -19.15
C LEU A 215 1.23 -8.57 -18.47
N ILE A 216 2.27 -9.40 -18.65
CA ILE A 216 3.64 -9.08 -18.21
C ILE A 216 4.15 -7.86 -18.98
N ALA A 217 3.92 -7.78 -20.30
CA ALA A 217 4.22 -6.57 -21.08
C ALA A 217 3.37 -5.37 -20.66
N LYS A 218 2.21 -5.57 -20.02
CA LYS A 218 1.42 -4.48 -19.44
C LYS A 218 2.07 -3.96 -18.16
N ILE A 219 2.53 -4.84 -17.28
CA ILE A 219 3.13 -4.46 -16.00
C ILE A 219 4.54 -3.90 -16.18
N CYS A 220 5.35 -4.52 -17.03
CA CYS A 220 6.70 -4.05 -17.39
C CYS A 220 6.83 -3.96 -18.92
N PRO A 221 6.34 -2.86 -19.54
CA PRO A 221 6.41 -2.67 -20.97
C PRO A 221 7.84 -2.79 -21.51
N PRO A 222 8.06 -3.42 -22.68
CA PRO A 222 9.36 -3.46 -23.33
C PRO A 222 9.97 -2.06 -23.55
N SER A 223 9.13 -1.03 -23.75
CA SER A 223 9.56 0.37 -23.86
C SER A 223 10.01 1.00 -22.54
N CYS A 224 9.71 0.36 -21.40
CA CYS A 224 10.05 0.80 -20.05
C CYS A 224 11.24 0.04 -19.45
N ARG A 225 12.04 -0.66 -20.25
CA ARG A 225 13.22 -1.39 -19.75
C ARG A 225 14.35 -1.41 -20.75
N ASP A 226 15.57 -1.50 -20.22
CA ASP A 226 16.79 -1.74 -20.97
C ASP A 226 17.67 -2.70 -20.15
N GLU A 227 17.72 -3.95 -20.58
CA GLU A 227 18.43 -5.04 -19.89
C GLU A 227 19.95 -4.86 -19.93
N THR A 228 20.48 -4.14 -20.92
CA THR A 228 21.92 -3.87 -21.05
C THR A 228 22.36 -2.87 -19.98
N ILE A 229 21.61 -1.78 -19.85
CA ILE A 229 21.82 -0.78 -18.81
C ILE A 229 21.43 -1.32 -17.43
N GLY A 230 20.50 -2.27 -17.38
CA GLY A 230 19.99 -2.88 -16.15
C GLY A 230 18.94 -1.99 -15.47
N VAL A 231 18.09 -1.31 -16.24
CA VAL A 231 16.99 -0.47 -15.73
C VAL A 231 15.65 -1.06 -16.13
N TYR A 232 14.72 -1.15 -15.18
CA TYR A 232 13.40 -1.74 -15.38
C TYR A 232 12.32 -0.87 -14.75
N GLY A 233 11.30 -0.52 -15.54
CA GLY A 233 10.13 0.22 -15.11
C GLY A 233 8.90 -0.67 -15.01
N PHE A 234 8.30 -0.73 -13.82
CA PHE A 234 7.10 -1.47 -13.50
C PHE A 234 5.94 -0.51 -13.23
N VAL A 235 4.72 -0.91 -13.60
CA VAL A 235 3.51 -0.09 -13.43
C VAL A 235 2.53 -0.84 -12.54
N PHE A 236 2.15 -0.22 -11.42
CA PHE A 236 1.22 -0.77 -10.43
C PHE A 236 0.01 0.14 -10.25
N SER A 237 -1.14 -0.43 -9.90
CA SER A 237 -2.34 0.31 -9.55
C SER A 237 -2.34 0.60 -8.05
N ARG A 238 -2.36 1.88 -7.68
CA ARG A 238 -2.37 2.35 -6.29
C ARG A 238 -3.50 3.35 -6.09
N ASP A 239 -4.40 3.06 -5.14
CA ASP A 239 -5.51 3.97 -4.76
C ASP A 239 -6.31 4.49 -5.98
N GLY A 240 -6.54 3.63 -6.98
CA GLY A 240 -7.30 3.95 -8.20
C GLY A 240 -6.55 4.74 -9.27
N GLU A 241 -5.22 4.85 -9.20
CA GLU A 241 -4.37 5.41 -10.25
C GLU A 241 -3.20 4.46 -10.55
N TRP A 242 -2.73 4.42 -11.78
CA TRP A 242 -1.51 3.69 -12.12
C TRP A 242 -0.28 4.56 -11.86
N VAL A 243 0.74 3.98 -11.26
CA VAL A 243 2.02 4.63 -10.90
C VAL A 243 3.18 3.78 -11.39
N CYS A 244 4.30 4.43 -11.75
CA CYS A 244 5.49 3.74 -12.24
C CYS A 244 6.65 3.74 -11.24
N GLU A 245 7.21 2.55 -11.02
CA GLU A 245 8.38 2.32 -10.19
C GLU A 245 9.54 1.84 -11.04
N ILE A 246 10.69 2.50 -10.91
CA ILE A 246 11.90 2.18 -11.68
C ILE A 246 12.94 1.62 -10.75
N ILE A 247 13.50 0.47 -11.08
CA ILE A 247 14.53 -0.22 -10.30
C ILE A 247 15.76 -0.56 -11.16
N ASP A 248 16.87 -0.86 -10.49
CA ASP A 248 18.04 -1.48 -11.11
C ASP A 248 17.99 -3.02 -11.06
N ASP A 249 18.98 -3.67 -11.70
CA ASP A 249 19.13 -5.11 -11.85
C ASP A 249 19.85 -5.84 -10.70
N LYS A 250 20.05 -5.22 -9.52
CA LYS A 250 20.59 -5.92 -8.34
C LYS A 250 19.52 -6.76 -7.65
N LEU A 251 19.88 -7.96 -7.20
CA LEU A 251 19.03 -8.92 -6.47
C LEU A 251 19.77 -9.48 -5.25
N TYR A 252 19.03 -9.84 -4.21
CA TYR A 252 19.58 -10.44 -2.99
C TYR A 252 19.86 -11.94 -3.12
N MET A 253 20.97 -12.37 -2.51
CA MET A 253 21.51 -13.72 -2.61
C MET A 253 21.43 -14.47 -1.27
N ASN A 254 21.22 -15.79 -1.35
CA ASN A 254 21.25 -16.69 -0.19
C ASN A 254 22.64 -16.83 0.44
N VAL A 255 23.68 -16.79 -0.40
CA VAL A 255 25.05 -17.11 0.00
C VAL A 255 25.99 -15.98 -0.44
N ALA A 256 26.82 -15.53 0.49
CA ALA A 256 27.79 -14.47 0.26
C ALA A 256 28.85 -14.89 -0.76
N ASP A 257 29.55 -13.89 -1.30
CA ASP A 257 30.77 -14.13 -2.08
C ASP A 257 31.82 -14.83 -1.23
N TYR A 258 32.58 -15.71 -1.90
CA TYR A 258 33.59 -16.56 -1.26
C TYR A 258 34.55 -15.80 -0.34
N ASP A 259 34.91 -14.56 -0.69
CA ASP A 259 35.87 -13.74 0.05
C ASP A 259 35.22 -12.67 0.96
N SER A 260 33.89 -12.58 1.00
CA SER A 260 33.20 -11.37 1.49
C SER A 260 32.60 -11.44 2.89
N TYR A 261 32.75 -12.53 3.64
CA TYR A 261 32.28 -12.61 5.04
C TYR A 261 33.16 -13.55 5.90
N PRO A 262 33.38 -13.25 7.19
CA PRO A 262 34.04 -14.17 8.10
C PRO A 262 33.02 -15.23 8.56
N ASP A 263 32.93 -16.35 7.86
CA ASP A 263 32.01 -17.43 8.25
C ASP A 263 32.69 -18.80 8.24
N GLY A 264 32.40 -19.60 9.26
CA GLY A 264 32.78 -21.01 9.36
C GLY A 264 32.30 -21.85 8.18
N ARG A 265 31.31 -21.39 7.40
CA ARG A 265 30.92 -22.00 6.12
C ARG A 265 32.04 -22.04 5.09
N ARG A 266 32.81 -20.95 4.94
CA ARG A 266 33.98 -20.94 4.04
C ARG A 266 35.04 -21.90 4.55
N ALA A 267 35.32 -21.91 5.85
CA ALA A 267 36.29 -22.82 6.44
C ALA A 267 35.88 -24.30 6.25
N ALA A 268 34.60 -24.64 6.43
CA ALA A 268 34.06 -25.98 6.17
C ALA A 268 34.11 -26.35 4.68
N TRP A 269 33.84 -25.39 3.79
CA TRP A 269 33.97 -25.58 2.35
C TRP A 269 35.43 -25.83 1.93
N ASP A 270 36.34 -25.01 2.46
CA ASP A 270 37.78 -25.10 2.20
C ASP A 270 38.36 -26.42 2.71
N ALA A 271 37.93 -26.87 3.89
CA ALA A 271 38.33 -28.15 4.46
C ALA A 271 37.77 -29.35 3.67
N SER A 272 36.54 -29.27 3.17
CA SER A 272 35.92 -30.35 2.38
C SER A 272 36.44 -30.42 0.93
N HIS A 273 37.14 -29.39 0.46
CA HIS A 273 37.70 -29.32 -0.88
C HIS A 273 39.21 -29.03 -0.87
N SER A 274 39.93 -29.44 0.19
CA SER A 274 41.36 -29.14 0.36
C SER A 274 42.25 -29.64 -0.78
N GLU A 275 41.79 -30.62 -1.55
CA GLU A 275 42.45 -31.16 -2.74
C GLU A 275 42.42 -30.22 -3.95
N LEU A 276 41.52 -29.24 -3.96
CA LEU A 276 41.41 -28.25 -5.04
C LEU A 276 42.27 -27.03 -4.73
N ASP A 277 42.92 -26.47 -5.76
CA ASP A 277 43.61 -25.20 -5.61
C ASP A 277 42.62 -24.07 -5.22
N PRO A 278 43.10 -22.98 -4.58
CA PRO A 278 42.24 -21.90 -4.10
C PRO A 278 41.32 -21.29 -5.17
N GLU A 279 41.78 -21.15 -6.41
CA GLU A 279 40.99 -20.50 -7.47
C GLU A 279 39.94 -21.47 -8.05
N ALA A 280 40.28 -22.75 -8.17
CA ALA A 280 39.30 -23.79 -8.50
C ALA A 280 38.20 -23.88 -7.44
N ARG A 281 38.54 -23.78 -6.14
CA ARG A 281 37.54 -23.74 -5.05
C ARG A 281 36.63 -22.53 -5.14
N ARG A 282 37.19 -21.33 -5.38
CA ARG A 282 36.40 -20.10 -5.56
C ARG A 282 35.46 -20.21 -6.75
N LYS A 283 35.94 -20.74 -7.89
CA LYS A 283 35.11 -20.97 -9.08
C LYS A 283 33.99 -21.98 -8.80
N LEU A 284 34.30 -23.07 -8.10
CA LEU A 284 33.34 -24.10 -7.72
C LEU A 284 32.28 -23.54 -6.76
N TRP A 285 32.67 -22.71 -5.78
CA TRP A 285 31.76 -22.00 -4.88
C TRP A 285 30.75 -21.18 -5.68
N LYS A 286 31.25 -20.34 -6.60
CA LYS A 286 30.40 -19.49 -7.45
C LYS A 286 29.41 -20.34 -8.26
N THR A 287 29.86 -21.43 -8.86
CA THR A 287 28.97 -22.32 -9.63
C THR A 287 27.97 -23.09 -8.76
N THR A 288 28.28 -23.33 -7.49
CA THR A 288 27.45 -24.15 -6.61
C THR A 288 26.37 -23.34 -5.89
N PHE A 289 26.68 -22.10 -5.49
CA PHE A 289 25.82 -21.33 -4.58
C PHE A 289 25.38 -19.96 -5.12
N GLN A 290 26.00 -19.47 -6.19
CA GLN A 290 25.80 -18.08 -6.66
C GLN A 290 25.32 -17.99 -8.11
N ARG A 291 24.77 -19.07 -8.64
CA ARG A 291 24.28 -19.13 -10.03
C ARG A 291 22.80 -19.49 -10.08
N ASN A 292 22.11 -18.87 -11.04
CA ASN A 292 20.71 -19.12 -11.39
C ASN A 292 19.72 -18.82 -10.26
N SER A 293 18.45 -19.14 -10.49
CA SER A 293 17.33 -18.88 -9.58
C SER A 293 17.52 -19.41 -8.16
N ASP A 294 18.14 -20.58 -7.98
CA ASP A 294 18.38 -21.19 -6.66
C ASP A 294 19.26 -20.35 -5.73
N ALA A 295 20.04 -19.42 -6.29
CA ALA A 295 20.93 -18.56 -5.53
C ALA A 295 20.22 -17.34 -4.93
N LEU A 296 18.99 -17.04 -5.36
CA LEU A 296 18.21 -15.87 -4.95
C LEU A 296 17.58 -16.08 -3.57
N TYR A 297 17.61 -15.02 -2.76
CA TYR A 297 17.03 -15.03 -1.41
C TYR A 297 15.50 -14.91 -1.42
N TYR A 298 14.98 -14.07 -2.31
CA TYR A 298 13.55 -13.80 -2.45
C TYR A 298 12.94 -14.59 -3.62
N ALA A 299 11.78 -14.17 -4.13
CA ALA A 299 11.06 -14.90 -5.15
C ALA A 299 11.92 -15.13 -6.40
N SER A 300 11.72 -16.29 -7.01
CA SER A 300 12.53 -16.73 -8.14
C SER A 300 11.71 -17.48 -9.16
N SER A 301 12.27 -17.58 -10.36
CA SER A 301 11.66 -18.33 -11.45
C SER A 301 12.12 -19.79 -11.42
N VAL A 302 11.26 -20.77 -11.69
CA VAL A 302 11.68 -22.19 -11.86
C VAL A 302 12.64 -22.33 -13.04
N HIS A 303 12.41 -21.56 -14.10
CA HIS A 303 13.36 -21.52 -15.21
C HIS A 303 14.66 -20.82 -14.74
N PRO A 304 15.83 -21.49 -14.84
CA PRO A 304 17.07 -21.04 -14.19
C PRO A 304 17.67 -19.75 -14.77
N GLN A 305 17.17 -19.28 -15.91
CA GLN A 305 17.63 -18.04 -16.57
C GLN A 305 16.56 -16.94 -16.63
N GLU A 306 15.38 -17.16 -16.05
CA GLU A 306 14.28 -16.19 -16.12
C GLU A 306 14.31 -15.20 -14.95
N THR A 307 14.23 -13.90 -15.23
CA THR A 307 14.54 -12.84 -14.23
C THR A 307 13.39 -11.90 -13.87
N TRP A 308 12.24 -11.94 -14.53
CA TRP A 308 11.16 -10.97 -14.25
C TRP A 308 10.58 -11.10 -12.83
N VAL A 309 10.48 -12.33 -12.27
CA VAL A 309 9.92 -12.59 -10.94
C VAL A 309 10.68 -11.88 -9.81
N PRO A 310 11.99 -12.06 -9.65
CA PRO A 310 12.73 -11.34 -8.60
C PRO A 310 12.75 -9.82 -8.84
N LEU A 311 12.69 -9.37 -10.10
CA LEU A 311 12.67 -7.94 -10.43
C LEU A 311 11.32 -7.29 -10.08
N ILE A 312 10.18 -7.94 -10.38
CA ILE A 312 8.86 -7.39 -10.05
C ILE A 312 8.62 -7.37 -8.55
N GLU A 313 9.07 -8.39 -7.81
CA GLU A 313 9.01 -8.42 -6.35
C GLU A 313 9.85 -7.30 -5.73
N LYS A 314 11.07 -7.06 -6.22
CA LYS A 314 11.87 -5.90 -5.81
C LYS A 314 11.16 -4.57 -6.09
N ALA A 315 10.56 -4.41 -7.27
CA ALA A 315 9.81 -3.19 -7.60
C ALA A 315 8.59 -3.02 -6.68
N PHE A 316 7.92 -4.11 -6.34
CA PHE A 316 6.81 -4.12 -5.40
C PHE A 316 7.27 -3.76 -3.97
N ALA A 317 8.38 -4.33 -3.49
CA ALA A 317 9.01 -3.98 -2.21
C ALA A 317 9.40 -2.50 -2.16
N LYS A 318 10.01 -1.98 -3.23
CA LYS A 318 10.35 -0.55 -3.35
C LYS A 318 9.10 0.33 -3.24
N ALA A 319 8.04 0.00 -3.97
CA ALA A 319 6.78 0.75 -3.94
C ALA A 319 6.25 0.86 -2.50
N HIS A 320 6.38 -0.21 -1.72
CA HIS A 320 5.92 -0.31 -0.34
C HIS A 320 6.93 0.17 0.72
N GLY A 321 8.15 0.54 0.32
CA GLY A 321 9.18 1.09 1.20
C GLY A 321 10.18 0.08 1.81
N GLY A 322 10.13 -1.18 1.38
CA GLY A 322 11.07 -2.24 1.80
C GLY A 322 10.51 -3.65 1.62
N PHE A 323 11.35 -4.67 1.75
CA PHE A 323 10.92 -6.08 1.66
C PHE A 323 10.04 -6.50 2.84
N GLU A 324 10.34 -6.08 4.07
CA GLU A 324 9.46 -6.34 5.22
C GLU A 324 8.09 -5.66 5.10
N ALA A 325 7.95 -4.64 4.23
CA ALA A 325 6.67 -3.96 4.03
C ALA A 325 5.68 -4.74 3.15
N ILE A 326 6.15 -5.79 2.45
CA ILE A 326 5.33 -6.68 1.62
C ILE A 326 5.04 -8.02 2.32
N ASP A 327 5.54 -8.21 3.54
CA ASP A 327 5.21 -9.37 4.37
C ASP A 327 3.72 -9.39 4.74
N GLY A 328 3.10 -10.55 4.51
CA GLY A 328 1.69 -10.79 4.80
C GLY A 328 0.71 -10.02 3.91
N GLY A 329 -0.52 -10.52 3.84
CA GLY A 329 -1.60 -9.79 3.21
C GLY A 329 -2.77 -10.62 2.73
N TRP A 330 -3.71 -9.92 2.10
CA TRP A 330 -4.93 -10.54 1.63
C TRP A 330 -4.79 -11.00 0.17
N PRO A 331 -5.33 -12.17 -0.20
CA PRO A 331 -5.23 -12.72 -1.56
C PRO A 331 -5.64 -11.77 -2.69
N GLY A 332 -6.62 -10.88 -2.44
CA GLY A 332 -7.11 -9.95 -3.45
C GLY A 332 -6.25 -8.72 -3.66
N GLU A 333 -5.43 -8.32 -2.67
CA GLU A 333 -4.73 -7.03 -2.70
C GLU A 333 -3.66 -6.99 -3.79
N GLY A 334 -2.85 -8.04 -3.91
CA GLY A 334 -1.86 -8.14 -4.97
C GLY A 334 -2.50 -8.15 -6.36
N ILE A 335 -3.65 -8.81 -6.53
CA ILE A 335 -4.38 -8.82 -7.80
C ILE A 335 -4.87 -7.41 -8.16
N GLU A 336 -5.43 -6.66 -7.21
CA GLU A 336 -5.83 -5.27 -7.43
C GLU A 336 -4.63 -4.39 -7.82
N ASP A 337 -3.50 -4.54 -7.13
CA ASP A 337 -2.30 -3.74 -7.36
C ASP A 337 -1.65 -4.05 -8.72
N LEU A 338 -1.77 -5.29 -9.21
CA LEU A 338 -1.22 -5.71 -10.51
C LEU A 338 -2.16 -5.45 -11.70
N THR A 339 -3.48 -5.46 -11.48
CA THR A 339 -4.47 -5.44 -12.58
C THR A 339 -5.34 -4.18 -12.63
N GLY A 340 -5.46 -3.46 -11.51
CA GLY A 340 -6.45 -2.40 -11.32
C GLY A 340 -7.89 -2.91 -11.19
N GLY A 341 -8.08 -4.23 -11.07
CA GLY A 341 -9.37 -4.86 -10.79
C GLY A 341 -9.89 -4.52 -9.39
N ILE A 342 -11.08 -5.02 -9.06
CA ILE A 342 -11.69 -4.84 -7.73
C ILE A 342 -12.10 -6.18 -7.16
N THR A 343 -11.69 -6.44 -5.93
CA THR A 343 -11.95 -7.70 -5.25
C THR A 343 -13.17 -7.61 -4.34
N THR A 344 -13.93 -8.70 -4.33
CA THR A 344 -14.99 -9.00 -3.38
C THR A 344 -14.63 -10.27 -2.63
N VAL A 345 -15.05 -10.39 -1.36
CA VAL A 345 -14.81 -11.60 -0.56
C VAL A 345 -16.12 -12.35 -0.41
N ILE A 346 -16.11 -13.61 -0.80
CA ILE A 346 -17.23 -14.55 -0.64
C ILE A 346 -16.83 -15.55 0.42
N ALA A 347 -17.60 -15.63 1.51
CA ALA A 347 -17.43 -16.70 2.49
C ALA A 347 -18.10 -17.97 1.94
N SER A 348 -17.35 -19.06 1.83
CA SER A 348 -17.87 -20.30 1.22
C SER A 348 -19.07 -20.87 1.97
N ALA A 349 -19.12 -20.70 3.30
CA ALA A 349 -20.23 -21.09 4.14
C ALA A 349 -21.51 -20.25 3.93
N ASP A 350 -21.37 -19.01 3.43
CA ASP A 350 -22.47 -18.07 3.23
C ASP A 350 -22.98 -18.06 1.77
N VAL A 351 -22.47 -18.96 0.92
CA VAL A 351 -22.93 -19.08 -0.47
C VAL A 351 -24.36 -19.61 -0.50
N LEU A 352 -25.30 -18.76 -0.90
CA LEU A 352 -26.72 -19.10 -1.03
C LEU A 352 -26.98 -20.08 -2.18
N ASP A 353 -26.41 -19.78 -3.35
CA ASP A 353 -26.57 -20.57 -4.57
C ASP A 353 -25.19 -20.96 -5.12
N ARG A 354 -24.84 -22.23 -4.96
CA ARG A 354 -23.57 -22.81 -5.42
C ARG A 354 -23.52 -22.98 -6.94
N ASP A 355 -24.68 -23.16 -7.58
CA ASP A 355 -24.77 -23.29 -9.04
C ASP A 355 -24.57 -21.92 -9.70
N GLN A 356 -25.16 -20.87 -9.14
CA GLN A 356 -24.94 -19.51 -9.63
C GLN A 356 -23.47 -19.09 -9.48
N LEU A 357 -22.85 -19.34 -8.32
CA LEU A 357 -21.43 -19.04 -8.09
C LEU A 357 -20.51 -19.79 -9.07
N TRP A 358 -20.87 -21.02 -9.44
CA TRP A 358 -20.15 -21.77 -10.45
C TRP A 358 -20.32 -21.17 -11.84
N ASN A 359 -21.56 -20.97 -12.28
CA ASN A 359 -21.90 -20.59 -13.65
C ASN A 359 -21.56 -19.14 -14.00
N GLU A 360 -21.77 -18.20 -13.07
CA GLU A 360 -21.56 -16.75 -13.25
C GLU A 360 -20.25 -16.25 -12.62
N GLY A 361 -19.48 -17.15 -11.99
CA GLY A 361 -18.22 -16.82 -11.32
C GLY A 361 -17.07 -17.70 -11.82
N PHE A 362 -16.98 -18.93 -11.31
CA PHE A 362 -15.81 -19.78 -11.55
C PHE A 362 -15.58 -20.12 -13.03
N LEU A 363 -16.62 -20.34 -13.84
CA LEU A 363 -16.46 -20.61 -15.28
C LEU A 363 -15.85 -19.45 -16.07
N ASP A 364 -15.83 -18.23 -15.50
CA ASP A 364 -15.25 -17.02 -16.07
C ASP A 364 -13.89 -16.64 -15.45
N VAL A 365 -13.24 -17.59 -14.75
CA VAL A 365 -11.85 -17.47 -14.32
C VAL A 365 -10.91 -17.20 -15.52
N ASN A 366 -9.98 -16.27 -15.33
CA ASN A 366 -9.07 -15.68 -16.32
C ASN A 366 -9.73 -14.98 -17.51
N LYS A 367 -11.06 -14.86 -17.54
CA LYS A 367 -11.79 -14.12 -18.58
C LYS A 367 -12.30 -12.80 -18.03
N GLU A 368 -13.22 -12.87 -17.07
CA GLU A 368 -13.75 -11.71 -16.36
C GLU A 368 -13.19 -11.59 -14.94
N PHE A 369 -12.76 -12.72 -14.37
CA PHE A 369 -12.42 -12.81 -12.96
C PHE A 369 -11.08 -13.47 -12.72
N LEU A 370 -10.42 -13.03 -11.65
CA LEU A 370 -9.31 -13.75 -11.04
C LEU A 370 -9.70 -14.13 -9.62
N PHE A 371 -9.17 -15.24 -9.16
CA PHE A 371 -9.56 -15.84 -7.90
C PHE A 371 -8.36 -16.14 -7.02
N GLY A 372 -8.40 -15.62 -5.80
CA GLY A 372 -7.59 -16.08 -4.68
C GLY A 372 -8.47 -16.83 -3.68
N ALA A 373 -7.89 -17.71 -2.88
CA ALA A 373 -8.60 -18.34 -1.77
C ALA A 373 -7.69 -18.55 -0.57
N SER A 374 -8.26 -18.50 0.63
CA SER A 374 -7.58 -18.87 1.86
C SER A 374 -8.25 -20.08 2.51
N ALA A 375 -7.43 -21.02 2.94
CA ALA A 375 -7.90 -22.24 3.58
C ALA A 375 -8.00 -22.06 5.10
N SER A 376 -9.07 -22.63 5.67
CA SER A 376 -9.21 -22.82 7.11
C SER A 376 -10.04 -24.09 7.30
N PRO A 377 -9.41 -25.28 7.22
CA PRO A 377 -10.10 -26.56 7.25
C PRO A 377 -10.59 -26.83 8.67
N ARG A 378 -11.84 -26.45 8.94
CA ARG A 378 -12.45 -26.58 10.29
C ARG A 378 -12.97 -27.98 10.58
N GLU A 379 -13.32 -28.77 9.56
CA GLU A 379 -14.05 -30.04 9.76
C GLU A 379 -13.55 -31.21 8.88
N LEU A 380 -13.12 -30.95 7.64
CA LEU A 380 -12.80 -31.99 6.64
C LEU A 380 -11.33 -32.41 6.61
N GLY A 381 -10.50 -31.92 7.55
CA GLY A 381 -9.06 -32.13 7.58
C GLY A 381 -8.30 -31.44 6.44
N ARG A 382 -6.98 -31.30 6.60
CA ARG A 382 -6.12 -30.59 5.65
C ARG A 382 -5.96 -31.28 4.30
N HIS A 383 -5.77 -32.60 4.27
CA HIS A 383 -5.50 -33.37 3.05
C HIS A 383 -4.43 -32.72 2.12
N GLY A 384 -3.41 -32.09 2.71
CA GLY A 384 -2.33 -31.41 1.98
C GLY A 384 -2.56 -29.92 1.69
N ILE A 385 -3.72 -29.36 2.06
CA ILE A 385 -3.98 -27.92 2.06
C ILE A 385 -3.43 -27.29 3.35
N GLU A 386 -2.77 -26.14 3.22
CA GLU A 386 -2.11 -25.41 4.30
C GLU A 386 -2.97 -24.24 4.79
N ASP A 387 -2.98 -24.04 6.10
CA ASP A 387 -3.76 -22.99 6.76
C ASP A 387 -3.01 -21.65 6.72
N ASP A 388 -3.75 -20.55 6.85
CA ASP A 388 -3.19 -19.18 6.83
C ASP A 388 -2.33 -18.90 5.59
N HIS A 389 -2.73 -19.50 4.47
CA HIS A 389 -2.01 -19.45 3.21
C HIS A 389 -2.93 -19.12 2.03
N THR A 390 -2.38 -18.44 1.03
CA THR A 390 -3.13 -17.97 -0.14
C THR A 390 -2.94 -18.91 -1.32
N TYR A 391 -4.03 -19.38 -1.90
CA TYR A 391 -4.05 -20.21 -3.11
C TYR A 391 -4.65 -19.45 -4.29
N SER A 392 -4.18 -19.75 -5.50
CA SER A 392 -4.77 -19.23 -6.75
C SER A 392 -5.72 -20.26 -7.34
N ILE A 393 -6.86 -19.83 -7.88
CA ILE A 393 -7.70 -20.68 -8.72
C ILE A 393 -7.41 -20.33 -10.17
N LEU A 394 -6.94 -21.32 -10.91
CA LEU A 394 -6.39 -21.14 -12.25
C LEU A 394 -7.41 -21.50 -13.33
N ARG A 395 -8.18 -22.58 -13.17
CA ARG A 395 -9.17 -23.04 -14.16
C ARG A 395 -10.38 -23.66 -13.46
N ALA A 396 -11.54 -23.57 -14.09
CA ALA A 396 -12.76 -24.25 -13.69
C ALA A 396 -13.35 -24.96 -14.91
N VAL A 397 -13.72 -26.24 -14.76
CA VAL A 397 -14.26 -27.06 -15.85
C VAL A 397 -15.33 -28.02 -15.36
N GLU A 398 -16.24 -28.38 -16.25
CA GLU A 398 -17.13 -29.53 -16.07
C GLU A 398 -16.59 -30.71 -16.87
N TYR A 399 -16.20 -31.79 -16.18
CA TYR A 399 -15.63 -32.97 -16.82
C TYR A 399 -16.26 -34.23 -16.23
N GLY A 400 -16.78 -35.10 -17.10
CA GLY A 400 -17.37 -36.37 -16.66
C GLY A 400 -18.58 -36.24 -15.73
N GLY A 401 -19.29 -35.09 -15.76
CA GLY A 401 -20.40 -34.80 -14.85
C GLY A 401 -19.97 -34.22 -13.49
N GLU A 402 -18.67 -33.97 -13.29
CA GLU A 402 -18.14 -33.34 -12.08
C GLU A 402 -17.64 -31.92 -12.37
N ARG A 403 -17.78 -31.04 -11.38
CA ARG A 403 -17.23 -29.67 -11.39
C ARG A 403 -15.85 -29.67 -10.75
N LEU A 404 -14.83 -29.33 -11.51
CA LEU A 404 -13.43 -29.40 -11.09
C LEU A 404 -12.77 -28.03 -11.12
N LEU A 405 -12.01 -27.72 -10.07
CA LEU A 405 -11.17 -26.52 -9.97
C LEU A 405 -9.70 -26.93 -10.02
N MET A 406 -8.93 -26.22 -10.86
CA MET A 406 -7.47 -26.28 -10.84
C MET A 406 -6.97 -25.20 -9.89
N VAL A 407 -6.35 -25.63 -8.79
CA VAL A 407 -5.89 -24.76 -7.71
C VAL A 407 -4.37 -24.85 -7.62
N ARG A 408 -3.71 -23.76 -7.22
CA ARG A 408 -2.27 -23.75 -7.02
C ARG A 408 -1.85 -23.21 -5.65
N ASN A 409 -0.91 -23.93 -5.03
CA ASN A 409 -0.10 -23.50 -3.90
C ASN A 409 1.10 -22.65 -4.39
N PRO A 410 1.27 -21.39 -3.95
CA PRO A 410 2.38 -20.52 -4.36
C PRO A 410 3.76 -21.01 -3.88
N TRP A 411 3.84 -21.89 -2.87
CA TRP A 411 5.12 -22.53 -2.50
C TRP A 411 5.63 -23.52 -3.54
N GLY A 412 4.83 -23.89 -4.54
CA GLY A 412 5.21 -24.87 -5.57
C GLY A 412 5.36 -26.30 -5.04
N GLN A 413 4.90 -26.57 -3.82
CA GLN A 413 4.95 -27.87 -3.15
C GLN A 413 3.74 -28.03 -2.22
N ARG A 414 3.54 -29.24 -1.69
CA ARG A 414 2.41 -29.62 -0.81
C ARG A 414 1.05 -29.40 -1.48
N GLU A 415 0.55 -30.51 -2.03
CA GLU A 415 -0.63 -30.54 -2.88
C GLU A 415 -1.77 -31.34 -2.22
N TRP A 416 -2.97 -31.12 -2.75
CA TRP A 416 -4.17 -31.87 -2.42
C TRP A 416 -3.95 -33.39 -2.51
N LYS A 417 -4.55 -34.15 -1.57
CA LYS A 417 -4.43 -35.61 -1.45
C LYS A 417 -5.77 -36.36 -1.55
N GLY A 418 -6.84 -35.69 -1.95
CA GLY A 418 -8.16 -36.30 -2.15
C GLY A 418 -8.44 -36.70 -3.60
N PRO A 419 -9.71 -36.83 -4.02
CA PRO A 419 -10.07 -37.12 -5.40
C PRO A 419 -9.46 -36.11 -6.37
N TRP A 420 -9.03 -36.57 -7.54
CA TRP A 420 -8.35 -35.76 -8.57
C TRP A 420 -6.95 -35.23 -8.19
N SER A 421 -6.40 -35.61 -7.02
CA SER A 421 -4.98 -35.40 -6.71
C SER A 421 -4.03 -36.21 -7.60
N ASP A 422 -2.75 -35.85 -7.59
CA ASP A 422 -1.71 -36.60 -8.30
C ASP A 422 -1.68 -38.08 -7.90
N GLY A 423 -1.83 -38.95 -8.90
CA GLY A 423 -1.87 -40.41 -8.69
C GLY A 423 -3.20 -40.95 -8.14
N SER A 424 -4.24 -40.12 -8.04
CA SER A 424 -5.58 -40.57 -7.67
C SER A 424 -6.23 -41.44 -8.76
N LYS A 425 -7.22 -42.26 -8.37
CA LYS A 425 -7.86 -43.26 -9.25
C LYS A 425 -8.77 -42.64 -10.31
N GLU A 426 -9.17 -41.39 -10.13
CA GLU A 426 -10.04 -40.64 -11.03
C GLU A 426 -9.31 -40.30 -12.35
N TRP A 427 -7.98 -40.22 -12.31
CA TRP A 427 -7.17 -39.96 -13.50
C TRP A 427 -7.14 -41.15 -14.47
N THR A 428 -7.57 -40.89 -15.69
CA THR A 428 -7.41 -41.79 -16.84
C THR A 428 -6.51 -41.15 -17.88
N ALA A 429 -5.94 -41.95 -18.79
CA ALA A 429 -5.13 -41.41 -19.90
C ALA A 429 -5.89 -40.37 -20.73
N LYS A 430 -7.20 -40.59 -20.92
CA LYS A 430 -8.10 -39.63 -21.57
C LYS A 430 -8.24 -38.34 -20.75
N ALA A 431 -8.50 -38.45 -19.44
CA ALA A 431 -8.66 -37.27 -18.58
C ALA A 431 -7.37 -36.43 -18.51
N LEU A 432 -6.19 -37.05 -18.45
CA LEU A 432 -4.91 -36.34 -18.48
C LEU A 432 -4.72 -35.55 -19.78
N GLN A 433 -5.15 -36.12 -20.92
CA GLN A 433 -5.11 -35.45 -22.21
C GLN A 433 -6.15 -34.33 -22.32
N ASP A 434 -7.41 -34.62 -21.96
CA ASP A 434 -8.54 -33.68 -22.10
C ASP A 434 -8.40 -32.46 -21.18
N LEU A 435 -7.85 -32.64 -19.97
CA LEU A 435 -7.61 -31.57 -19.00
C LEU A 435 -6.26 -30.88 -19.17
N ASP A 436 -5.42 -31.37 -20.10
CA ASP A 436 -4.03 -30.94 -20.32
C ASP A 436 -3.23 -30.88 -19.01
N TYR A 437 -3.25 -31.99 -18.27
CA TYR A 437 -2.63 -32.08 -16.95
C TYR A 437 -1.43 -33.02 -16.95
N LYS A 438 -0.36 -32.60 -16.28
CA LYS A 438 0.86 -33.38 -16.09
C LYS A 438 1.17 -33.43 -14.60
N PHE A 439 1.26 -34.63 -14.05
CA PHE A 439 1.67 -34.84 -12.67
C PHE A 439 3.05 -34.23 -12.41
N GLY A 440 3.24 -33.73 -11.20
CA GLY A 440 4.49 -33.12 -10.80
C GLY A 440 4.35 -32.29 -9.54
N LYS A 441 5.47 -32.13 -8.83
CA LYS A 441 5.56 -31.32 -7.61
C LYS A 441 5.67 -29.84 -7.96
N GLY A 442 4.59 -29.28 -8.49
CA GLY A 442 4.50 -27.88 -8.92
C GLY A 442 3.53 -27.05 -8.09
N GLY A 443 2.91 -27.65 -7.07
CA GLY A 443 1.88 -27.03 -6.26
C GLY A 443 0.53 -26.91 -6.98
N ILE A 444 0.38 -27.41 -8.22
CA ILE A 444 -0.86 -27.34 -9.00
C ILE A 444 -1.60 -28.66 -8.89
N PHE A 445 -2.87 -28.63 -8.55
CA PHE A 445 -3.72 -29.81 -8.46
C PHE A 445 -5.14 -29.52 -8.89
N TRP A 446 -5.85 -30.56 -9.32
CA TRP A 446 -7.30 -30.51 -9.51
C TRP A 446 -8.01 -30.98 -8.25
N MET A 447 -9.16 -30.39 -7.95
CA MET A 447 -10.03 -30.84 -6.88
C MET A 447 -11.51 -30.62 -7.20
N PRO A 448 -12.42 -31.42 -6.63
CA PRO A 448 -13.86 -31.21 -6.76
C PRO A 448 -14.31 -29.86 -6.17
N TYR A 449 -15.29 -29.23 -6.80
CA TYR A 449 -15.87 -27.95 -6.35
C TYR A 449 -16.45 -28.03 -4.93
N GLU A 450 -17.14 -29.12 -4.58
CA GLU A 450 -17.69 -29.32 -3.23
C GLU A 450 -16.60 -29.46 -2.17
N ASP A 451 -15.50 -30.17 -2.50
CA ASP A 451 -14.35 -30.29 -1.62
C ASP A 451 -13.63 -28.95 -1.40
N PHE A 452 -13.65 -28.08 -2.43
CA PHE A 452 -13.11 -26.73 -2.36
C PHE A 452 -13.93 -25.86 -1.40
N LEU A 453 -15.25 -25.79 -1.58
CA LEU A 453 -16.12 -25.01 -0.70
C LEU A 453 -16.04 -25.45 0.77
N GLY A 454 -15.81 -26.75 1.03
CA GLY A 454 -15.67 -27.27 2.39
C GLY A 454 -14.33 -26.96 3.08
N ARG A 455 -13.30 -26.51 2.36
CA ARG A 455 -11.93 -26.31 2.89
C ARG A 455 -11.42 -24.88 2.78
N PHE A 456 -11.83 -24.18 1.72
CA PHE A 456 -11.51 -22.77 1.51
C PHE A 456 -12.63 -21.92 2.08
N VAL A 457 -12.32 -21.11 3.10
CA VAL A 457 -13.34 -20.34 3.84
C VAL A 457 -13.60 -18.98 3.24
N GLN A 458 -12.60 -18.39 2.58
CA GLN A 458 -12.73 -17.11 1.90
C GLN A 458 -12.28 -17.28 0.45
N ILE A 459 -13.17 -16.89 -0.44
CA ILE A 459 -12.95 -16.85 -1.88
C ILE A 459 -12.85 -15.37 -2.25
N TRP A 460 -11.69 -14.97 -2.73
CA TRP A 460 -11.39 -13.61 -3.16
C TRP A 460 -11.62 -13.53 -4.65
N HIS A 461 -12.70 -12.88 -5.03
CA HIS A 461 -13.22 -12.79 -6.37
C HIS A 461 -12.94 -11.39 -6.94
N THR A 462 -11.97 -11.29 -7.84
CA THR A 462 -11.51 -10.02 -8.41
C THR A 462 -12.04 -9.82 -9.82
N ARG A 463 -12.89 -8.80 -10.01
CA ARG A 463 -13.38 -8.40 -11.34
C ARG A 463 -12.31 -7.63 -12.10
N LEU A 464 -12.03 -8.11 -13.31
CA LEU A 464 -11.22 -7.42 -14.30
C LEU A 464 -12.07 -6.43 -15.11
N PHE A 465 -11.41 -5.40 -15.61
CA PHE A 465 -12.07 -4.36 -16.39
C PHE A 465 -11.48 -4.28 -17.80
N THR A 466 -12.38 -4.28 -18.77
CA THR A 466 -12.08 -4.03 -20.17
C THR A 466 -12.14 -2.53 -20.49
N PRO A 467 -11.62 -2.09 -21.67
CA PRO A 467 -11.62 -0.67 -22.05
C PRO A 467 -13.01 0.01 -22.13
N GLU A 468 -14.09 -0.77 -22.20
CA GLU A 468 -15.48 -0.30 -22.19
C GLU A 468 -15.91 0.26 -20.82
N TRP A 469 -15.16 -0.06 -19.75
CA TRP A 469 -15.42 0.44 -18.42
C TRP A 469 -14.90 1.87 -18.23
N ASN A 470 -15.71 2.69 -17.57
CA ASN A 470 -15.31 4.02 -17.13
C ASN A 470 -15.28 4.09 -15.62
N VAL A 471 -14.31 4.82 -15.07
CA VAL A 471 -14.18 5.07 -13.64
C VAL A 471 -14.35 6.54 -13.33
N SER A 472 -15.13 6.83 -12.29
CA SER A 472 -15.21 8.14 -11.64
C SER A 472 -14.71 8.00 -10.23
N GLN A 473 -13.86 8.92 -9.76
CA GLN A 473 -13.33 8.84 -8.39
C GLN A 473 -13.29 10.18 -7.66
N ARG A 474 -13.57 10.17 -6.35
CA ARG A 474 -13.52 11.36 -5.51
C ARG A 474 -13.08 11.01 -4.09
N TRP A 475 -12.03 11.69 -3.63
CA TRP A 475 -11.47 11.56 -2.29
C TRP A 475 -11.84 12.75 -1.39
N THR A 476 -11.94 12.49 -0.08
CA THR A 476 -12.13 13.49 0.98
C THR A 476 -11.60 12.97 2.32
N THR A 477 -11.30 13.86 3.26
CA THR A 477 -11.10 13.49 4.66
C THR A 477 -12.42 13.54 5.43
N ILE A 478 -12.69 12.52 6.24
CA ILE A 478 -13.82 12.47 7.19
C ILE A 478 -13.30 12.27 8.62
N GLN A 479 -14.08 12.68 9.60
CA GLN A 479 -13.86 12.27 10.99
C GLN A 479 -14.63 10.98 11.25
N VAL A 480 -13.94 9.92 11.69
CA VAL A 480 -14.59 8.65 12.05
C VAL A 480 -15.23 8.78 13.43
N PRO A 481 -16.55 8.59 13.58
CA PRO A 481 -17.21 8.64 14.87
C PRO A 481 -16.79 7.43 15.72
N TRP A 482 -16.54 7.65 17.02
CA TRP A 482 -16.25 6.58 17.97
C TRP A 482 -17.35 5.50 18.00
N SER A 483 -18.61 5.92 17.84
CA SER A 483 -19.78 5.02 17.86
C SER A 483 -19.91 4.13 16.62
N GLY A 484 -19.15 4.36 15.55
CA GLY A 484 -19.33 3.65 14.28
C GLY A 484 -20.65 3.99 13.55
N ALA A 485 -21.31 5.09 13.94
CA ALA A 485 -22.50 5.58 13.28
C ALA A 485 -22.20 6.04 11.84
N TYR A 486 -23.26 6.18 11.02
CA TYR A 486 -23.15 6.75 9.69
C TYR A 486 -22.53 8.15 9.75
N ASN A 487 -21.61 8.42 8.83
CA ASN A 487 -21.00 9.73 8.73
C ASN A 487 -22.02 10.74 8.19
N PRO A 488 -22.08 11.98 8.72
CA PRO A 488 -22.90 13.04 8.12
C PRO A 488 -22.45 13.37 6.69
N THR A 489 -21.16 13.21 6.40
CA THR A 489 -20.62 13.38 5.04
C THR A 489 -20.97 12.16 4.21
N ARG A 490 -21.50 12.38 3.01
CA ARG A 490 -21.87 11.33 2.07
C ARG A 490 -21.46 11.69 0.64
N PHE A 491 -21.40 10.69 -0.21
CA PHE A 491 -21.21 10.90 -1.64
C PHE A 491 -22.55 10.78 -2.35
N GLU A 492 -22.72 11.53 -3.42
CA GLU A 492 -23.81 11.36 -4.37
C GLU A 492 -23.22 11.18 -5.77
N PHE A 493 -23.69 10.20 -6.53
CA PHE A 493 -23.29 10.02 -7.92
C PHE A 493 -24.51 9.95 -8.84
N THR A 494 -24.33 10.42 -10.07
CA THR A 494 -25.38 10.42 -11.08
C THR A 494 -24.97 9.56 -12.25
N LEU A 495 -25.86 8.64 -12.64
CA LEU A 495 -25.73 7.74 -13.78
C LEU A 495 -26.64 8.24 -14.91
N ILE A 496 -26.12 8.24 -16.14
CA ILE A 496 -26.81 8.81 -17.31
C ILE A 496 -27.56 7.78 -18.17
N ALA A 497 -27.20 6.50 -18.06
CA ALA A 497 -27.75 5.37 -18.83
C ALA A 497 -27.75 4.12 -17.93
N PRO A 498 -28.65 3.13 -18.15
CA PRO A 498 -28.63 1.91 -17.37
C PRO A 498 -27.27 1.21 -17.53
N ALA A 499 -26.69 0.75 -16.43
CA ALA A 499 -25.39 0.07 -16.48
C ALA A 499 -25.11 -0.82 -15.28
N ARG A 500 -24.37 -1.90 -15.55
CA ARG A 500 -23.66 -2.64 -14.52
C ARG A 500 -22.65 -1.72 -13.86
N THR A 501 -22.80 -1.56 -12.55
CA THR A 501 -22.08 -0.56 -11.77
C THR A 501 -21.40 -1.20 -10.57
N MET A 502 -20.10 -0.93 -10.42
CA MET A 502 -19.32 -1.33 -9.25
C MET A 502 -19.05 -0.09 -8.39
N VAL A 503 -19.56 -0.09 -7.17
CA VAL A 503 -19.41 0.99 -6.20
C VAL A 503 -18.38 0.57 -5.16
N VAL A 504 -17.29 1.33 -5.07
CA VAL A 504 -16.14 1.01 -4.23
C VAL A 504 -15.82 2.17 -3.32
N LEU A 505 -15.90 1.96 -2.02
CA LEU A 505 -15.49 2.93 -1.01
C LEU A 505 -14.17 2.46 -0.40
N SER A 506 -13.07 3.17 -0.69
CA SER A 506 -11.72 2.79 -0.26
C SER A 506 -11.16 3.78 0.75
N GLN A 507 -10.38 3.28 1.71
CA GLN A 507 -9.39 4.10 2.40
C GLN A 507 -8.06 4.09 1.64
N LEU A 508 -7.10 4.93 2.06
CA LEU A 508 -5.76 4.89 1.49
C LEU A 508 -5.08 3.57 1.86
N ASP A 509 -4.33 3.01 0.91
CA ASP A 509 -3.50 1.85 1.21
C ASP A 509 -2.28 2.25 2.06
N SER A 510 -2.30 1.80 3.30
CA SER A 510 -1.31 2.10 4.32
C SER A 510 0.03 1.43 4.08
N ARG A 511 0.10 0.36 3.28
CA ARG A 511 1.35 -0.37 3.03
C ARG A 511 2.38 0.49 2.31
N TYR A 512 1.94 1.36 1.39
CA TYR A 512 2.82 2.28 0.67
C TYR A 512 3.50 3.36 1.53
N PHE A 513 3.05 3.50 2.78
CA PHE A 513 3.67 4.38 3.76
C PHE A 513 3.80 3.65 5.11
N GLY A 514 4.21 2.39 5.03
CA GLY A 514 4.46 1.52 6.18
C GLY A 514 5.27 2.22 7.25
N GLY A 515 4.80 2.09 8.49
CA GLY A 515 5.36 2.76 9.66
C GLY A 515 4.92 4.20 9.90
N LEU A 516 4.17 4.83 8.98
CA LEU A 516 3.52 6.13 9.19
C LEU A 516 2.00 6.01 9.26
N THR A 517 1.48 4.83 9.60
CA THR A 517 0.04 4.53 9.66
C THR A 517 -0.63 5.07 10.92
N GLY A 518 0.14 5.20 12.01
CA GLY A 518 -0.34 5.60 13.33
C GLY A 518 -1.16 4.52 14.03
N GLN A 519 -1.92 4.94 15.05
CA GLN A 519 -2.57 4.07 16.03
C GLN A 519 -3.99 3.65 15.67
N TYR A 520 -4.55 4.09 14.55
CA TYR A 520 -5.93 3.81 14.18
C TYR A 520 -6.00 2.82 13.03
N SER A 521 -6.88 1.84 13.17
CA SER A 521 -7.31 0.93 12.12
C SER A 521 -8.81 1.12 11.85
N TYR A 522 -9.23 0.89 10.61
CA TYR A 522 -10.59 1.17 10.17
C TYR A 522 -11.18 0.01 9.38
N LYS A 523 -12.46 -0.26 9.63
CA LYS A 523 -13.30 -1.11 8.76
C LYS A 523 -14.31 -0.23 8.05
N VAL A 524 -14.23 -0.24 6.72
CA VAL A 524 -15.08 0.58 5.86
C VAL A 524 -16.31 -0.23 5.44
N ALA A 525 -17.47 0.42 5.41
CA ALA A 525 -18.72 -0.10 4.87
C ALA A 525 -19.55 1.06 4.29
N PHE A 526 -20.54 0.74 3.47
CA PHE A 526 -21.51 1.74 3.02
C PHE A 526 -22.88 1.14 2.74
N SER A 527 -23.88 2.01 2.66
CA SER A 527 -25.17 1.68 2.07
C SER A 527 -25.47 2.59 0.88
N LEU A 528 -25.97 2.00 -0.20
CA LEU A 528 -26.40 2.68 -1.40
C LEU A 528 -27.91 2.92 -1.34
N HIS A 529 -28.35 4.14 -1.64
CA HIS A 529 -29.75 4.55 -1.63
C HIS A 529 -30.08 5.26 -2.93
N SER A 530 -31.31 5.12 -3.42
CA SER A 530 -31.86 6.09 -4.37
C SER A 530 -31.92 7.47 -3.69
N CYS A 531 -31.64 8.53 -4.44
CA CYS A 531 -31.59 9.88 -3.87
C CYS A 531 -32.94 10.26 -3.22
N GLY A 532 -32.93 10.57 -1.93
CA GLY A 532 -34.10 10.97 -1.15
C GLY A 532 -34.83 9.84 -0.44
N GLU A 533 -34.44 8.58 -0.67
CA GLU A 533 -35.02 7.42 0.00
C GLU A 533 -34.33 7.11 1.34
N THR A 534 -35.08 6.46 2.23
CA THR A 534 -34.59 6.01 3.53
C THR A 534 -34.09 4.57 3.51
N SER A 535 -34.72 3.72 2.69
CA SER A 535 -34.34 2.33 2.46
C SER A 535 -33.10 2.23 1.59
N TYR A 536 -32.16 1.37 1.99
CA TYR A 536 -31.00 1.04 1.18
C TYR A 536 -31.37 0.03 0.10
N MET A 537 -30.76 0.14 -1.06
CA MET A 537 -30.85 -0.83 -2.16
C MET A 537 -29.88 -1.99 -1.93
N ILE A 538 -28.63 -1.66 -1.65
CA ILE A 538 -27.54 -2.62 -1.42
C ILE A 538 -26.55 -2.05 -0.41
N ARG A 539 -25.81 -2.94 0.26
CA ARG A 539 -24.71 -2.56 1.15
C ARG A 539 -23.39 -2.98 0.52
N GLY A 540 -22.39 -2.13 0.67
CA GLY A 540 -21.01 -2.49 0.41
C GLY A 540 -20.44 -3.23 1.61
N HIS A 541 -19.92 -4.43 1.36
CA HIS A 541 -19.27 -5.24 2.38
C HIS A 541 -17.75 -5.03 2.33
N PRO A 542 -17.05 -5.12 3.48
CA PRO A 542 -15.60 -5.05 3.52
C PRO A 542 -14.96 -6.12 2.61
N SER A 543 -13.98 -5.70 1.83
CA SER A 543 -13.08 -6.54 1.05
C SER A 543 -11.67 -6.30 1.55
N GLY A 544 -11.19 -7.22 2.38
CA GLY A 544 -10.00 -7.02 3.21
C GLY A 544 -10.10 -5.79 4.09
N ASP A 545 -8.97 -5.10 4.26
CA ASP A 545 -8.90 -3.89 5.07
C ASP A 545 -9.00 -2.60 4.25
N ARG A 546 -8.81 -2.65 2.92
CA ARG A 546 -8.68 -1.46 2.08
C ARG A 546 -10.01 -0.86 1.61
N SER A 547 -11.05 -1.67 1.41
CA SER A 547 -12.26 -1.19 0.75
C SER A 547 -13.54 -1.88 1.18
N ALA A 548 -14.67 -1.25 0.86
CA ALA A 548 -15.97 -1.87 0.81
C ALA A 548 -16.51 -1.80 -0.61
N VAL A 549 -17.15 -2.88 -1.06
CA VAL A 549 -17.52 -3.07 -2.47
C VAL A 549 -18.96 -3.57 -2.59
N ALA A 550 -19.67 -3.06 -3.59
CA ALA A 550 -20.93 -3.63 -4.06
C ALA A 550 -20.99 -3.56 -5.60
N GLU A 551 -21.41 -4.65 -6.23
CA GLU A 551 -21.74 -4.70 -7.65
C GLU A 551 -23.26 -4.76 -7.81
N VAL A 552 -23.82 -3.93 -8.69
CA VAL A 552 -25.27 -3.80 -8.88
C VAL A 552 -25.60 -3.22 -10.25
N ASP A 553 -26.68 -3.68 -10.86
CA ASP A 553 -27.28 -3.02 -12.03
C ASP A 553 -28.12 -1.83 -11.60
N LEU A 554 -27.83 -0.67 -12.18
CA LEU A 554 -28.52 0.57 -11.85
C LEU A 554 -29.15 1.17 -13.10
N GLU A 555 -30.37 1.69 -12.91
CA GLU A 555 -31.06 2.54 -13.88
C GLU A 555 -30.48 3.97 -13.88
N PRO A 556 -30.77 4.79 -14.90
CA PRO A 556 -30.40 6.20 -14.90
C PRO A 556 -31.00 6.92 -13.70
N GLY A 557 -30.15 7.59 -12.91
CA GLY A 557 -30.60 8.15 -11.65
C GLY A 557 -29.49 8.80 -10.85
N THR A 558 -29.87 9.40 -9.72
CA THR A 558 -28.93 9.89 -8.72
C THR A 558 -29.03 8.99 -7.49
N TYR A 559 -27.87 8.57 -7.01
CA TYR A 559 -27.72 7.65 -5.90
C TYR A 559 -26.88 8.28 -4.80
N GLU A 560 -27.20 7.93 -3.56
CA GLU A 560 -26.53 8.40 -2.35
C GLU A 560 -25.77 7.23 -1.70
N VAL A 561 -24.48 7.45 -1.45
CA VAL A 561 -23.60 6.50 -0.75
C VAL A 561 -23.38 7.01 0.67
N ARG A 562 -24.05 6.36 1.63
CA ARG A 562 -23.92 6.67 3.06
C ARG A 562 -22.76 5.88 3.65
N ILE A 563 -21.79 6.61 4.18
CA ILE A 563 -20.53 6.06 4.69
C ILE A 563 -20.71 5.56 6.12
N GLN A 564 -20.27 4.34 6.39
CA GLN A 564 -20.17 3.80 7.74
C GLN A 564 -18.75 3.26 7.97
N VAL A 565 -18.05 3.83 8.95
CA VAL A 565 -16.67 3.40 9.27
C VAL A 565 -16.59 3.10 10.75
N GLN A 566 -16.05 1.92 11.07
CA GLN A 566 -15.71 1.54 12.44
C GLN A 566 -14.21 1.74 12.63
N GLY A 567 -13.82 2.59 13.60
CA GLY A 567 -12.42 2.78 13.97
C GLY A 567 -12.07 1.99 15.22
N ARG A 568 -10.85 1.46 15.29
CA ARG A 568 -10.24 0.93 16.51
C ARG A 568 -8.90 1.62 16.72
N ARG A 569 -8.64 2.04 17.96
CA ARG A 569 -7.34 2.58 18.36
C ARG A 569 -6.53 1.50 19.08
N ASP A 570 -5.29 1.31 18.67
CA ASP A 570 -4.32 0.45 19.33
C ASP A 570 -3.15 1.29 19.85
N LYS A 571 -3.00 1.35 21.18
CA LYS A 571 -1.97 2.16 21.83
C LYS A 571 -0.60 1.48 21.84
N THR A 572 -0.52 0.18 21.52
CA THR A 572 0.78 -0.50 21.44
C THR A 572 1.52 -0.16 20.16
N GLN A 573 0.81 0.38 19.15
CA GLN A 573 1.41 0.89 17.93
C GLN A 573 2.06 2.26 18.17
N PRO A 574 3.19 2.57 17.52
CA PRO A 574 3.84 3.86 17.68
C PRO A 574 3.00 4.98 17.07
N LYS A 575 3.11 6.19 17.62
CA LYS A 575 2.53 7.38 16.99
C LYS A 575 3.40 7.82 15.81
N ILE A 576 2.81 8.53 14.86
CA ILE A 576 3.52 9.00 13.67
C ILE A 576 4.67 9.94 14.08
N GLU A 577 4.42 10.83 15.03
CA GLU A 577 5.40 11.72 15.63
C GLU A 577 6.59 10.98 16.25
N ASP A 578 6.35 9.88 16.97
CA ASP A 578 7.41 9.07 17.58
C ASP A 578 8.28 8.42 16.48
N VAL A 579 7.67 7.91 15.42
CA VAL A 579 8.40 7.34 14.28
C VAL A 579 9.24 8.40 13.58
N ILE A 580 8.71 9.61 13.37
CA ILE A 580 9.49 10.71 12.78
C ILE A 580 10.69 11.06 13.66
N GLU A 581 10.48 11.21 14.97
CA GLU A 581 11.54 11.55 15.93
C GLU A 581 12.65 10.50 15.99
N GLN A 582 12.30 9.21 15.87
CA GLN A 582 13.27 8.12 15.89
C GLN A 582 14.10 8.00 14.60
N ASN A 583 13.65 8.60 13.49
CA ASN A 583 14.20 8.35 12.15
C ASN A 583 14.82 9.57 11.45
N TRP A 584 14.49 10.80 11.87
CA TRP A 584 14.81 12.00 11.09
C TRP A 584 16.31 12.27 10.85
N LEU A 585 17.19 11.81 11.75
CA LEU A 585 18.65 11.87 11.58
C LEU A 585 19.24 10.57 11.04
N SER A 586 18.92 9.44 11.68
CA SER A 586 19.58 8.15 11.44
C SER A 586 19.13 7.46 10.15
N ARG A 587 17.87 7.64 9.75
CA ARG A 587 17.23 7.01 8.59
C ARG A 587 16.53 8.05 7.71
N ARG A 588 17.20 9.20 7.53
CA ARG A 588 16.65 10.41 6.87
C ARG A 588 16.10 10.11 5.48
N ASP A 589 16.85 9.44 4.62
CA ASP A 589 16.44 9.23 3.23
C ASP A 589 15.22 8.30 3.13
N LYS A 590 15.14 7.30 4.02
CA LYS A 590 13.98 6.40 4.10
C LYS A 590 12.74 7.14 4.58
N LEU A 591 12.90 7.99 5.60
CA LEU A 591 11.82 8.85 6.09
C LEU A 591 11.34 9.84 5.03
N ILE A 592 12.24 10.43 4.24
CA ILE A 592 11.87 11.34 3.15
C ILE A 592 11.05 10.61 2.09
N HIS A 593 11.50 9.41 1.68
CA HIS A 593 10.83 8.62 0.65
C HIS A 593 9.43 8.17 1.08
N ILE A 594 9.32 7.53 2.25
CA ILE A 594 8.03 7.05 2.78
C ILE A 594 7.14 8.23 3.18
N GLY A 595 7.72 9.29 3.76
CA GLY A 595 7.00 10.52 4.09
C GLY A 595 6.42 11.23 2.87
N LEU A 596 7.11 11.23 1.74
CA LEU A 596 6.58 11.72 0.47
C LEU A 596 5.38 10.88 0.00
N SER A 597 5.51 9.55 0.06
CA SER A 597 4.42 8.62 -0.27
C SER A 597 3.19 8.85 0.62
N TYR A 598 3.41 9.09 1.92
CA TYR A 598 2.35 9.44 2.88
C TYR A 598 1.68 10.75 2.49
N ASP A 599 2.45 11.81 2.28
CA ASP A 599 1.96 13.16 2.04
C ASP A 599 1.20 13.27 0.70
N LEU A 600 1.68 12.59 -0.35
CA LEU A 600 1.00 12.49 -1.65
C LEU A 600 -0.35 11.76 -1.54
N ALA A 601 -0.39 10.65 -0.78
CA ALA A 601 -1.62 9.89 -0.55
C ALA A 601 -2.65 10.74 0.22
N HIS A 602 -2.24 11.37 1.32
CA HIS A 602 -3.12 12.19 2.15
C HIS A 602 -3.55 13.50 1.48
N ALA A 603 -2.78 14.02 0.52
CA ALA A 603 -3.17 15.17 -0.29
C ALA A 603 -4.46 14.92 -1.11
N LYS A 604 -4.79 13.65 -1.43
CA LYS A 604 -6.04 13.29 -2.11
C LYS A 604 -7.29 13.69 -1.32
N GLY A 605 -7.23 13.63 0.01
CA GLY A 605 -8.35 13.96 0.91
C GLY A 605 -8.54 15.45 1.17
N GLN A 606 -7.59 16.30 0.79
CA GLN A 606 -7.59 17.72 1.15
C GLN A 606 -8.62 18.53 0.33
N PRO A 607 -9.54 19.28 0.99
CA PRO A 607 -10.43 20.18 0.27
C PRO A 607 -9.64 21.32 -0.38
N LYS A 608 -10.02 21.70 -1.61
CA LYS A 608 -9.43 22.85 -2.30
C LYS A 608 -9.67 24.12 -1.49
N THR A 609 -8.66 24.60 -0.77
CA THR A 609 -8.70 25.92 -0.16
C THR A 609 -8.59 26.96 -1.28
N LYS A 610 -9.69 27.67 -1.57
CA LYS A 610 -9.59 28.98 -2.24
C LYS A 610 -8.98 29.94 -1.23
N GLY A 611 -7.82 30.50 -1.54
CA GLY A 611 -7.26 31.65 -0.81
C GLY A 611 -6.08 31.31 0.10
N VAL A 612 -4.93 31.03 -0.51
CA VAL A 612 -3.60 31.37 0.05
C VAL A 612 -2.70 31.88 -1.08
N GLY A 613 -2.89 31.39 -2.31
CA GLY A 613 -2.15 31.87 -3.49
C GLY A 613 -2.43 33.33 -3.91
N ALA A 614 -3.55 33.93 -3.48
CA ALA A 614 -3.81 35.35 -3.78
C ALA A 614 -2.98 36.30 -2.90
N ALA A 615 -2.80 35.97 -1.61
CA ALA A 615 -2.02 36.78 -0.68
C ALA A 615 -0.51 36.70 -0.95
N ILE A 616 -0.03 35.56 -1.47
CA ILE A 616 1.38 35.40 -1.84
C ILE A 616 1.69 36.07 -3.18
N ASN A 617 0.75 36.10 -4.14
CA ASN A 617 0.96 36.82 -5.40
C ASN A 617 1.07 38.34 -5.20
N GLU A 618 0.41 38.93 -4.19
CA GLU A 618 0.63 40.32 -3.78
C GLU A 618 2.01 40.53 -3.15
N ALA A 619 2.47 39.60 -2.31
CA ALA A 619 3.78 39.68 -1.67
C ALA A 619 4.95 39.47 -2.66
N VAL A 620 4.79 38.61 -3.66
CA VAL A 620 5.80 38.35 -4.70
C VAL A 620 5.82 39.45 -5.74
N SER A 621 4.68 40.07 -6.06
CA SER A 621 4.65 41.24 -6.97
C SER A 621 5.28 42.49 -6.36
N ALA A 622 5.34 42.59 -5.03
CA ALA A 622 6.03 43.67 -4.32
C ALA A 622 7.56 43.46 -4.25
N ALA A 623 8.05 42.23 -4.43
CA ALA A 623 9.46 41.88 -4.34
C ALA A 623 10.20 41.84 -5.69
N VAL A 624 9.49 42.05 -6.81
CA VAL A 624 10.06 42.12 -8.16
C VAL A 624 9.97 43.57 -8.66
N GLN A 625 10.80 44.43 -8.07
CA GLN A 625 11.30 45.64 -8.72
C GLN A 625 12.83 45.62 -8.63
N ASP A 626 13.44 45.35 -9.77
CA ASP A 626 14.87 45.40 -10.10
C ASP A 626 15.51 46.76 -9.70
N PRO A 627 16.84 46.87 -9.50
CA PRO A 627 17.78 46.63 -10.60
C PRO A 627 19.19 46.06 -10.27
N ASN A 628 19.64 45.21 -11.22
CA ASN A 628 20.89 45.28 -11.99
C ASN A 628 21.95 44.16 -11.78
N PRO A 629 22.55 43.60 -12.86
CA PRO A 629 23.41 42.42 -12.81
C PRO A 629 24.89 42.70 -13.13
N SER A 630 25.81 42.16 -12.32
CA SER A 630 27.21 41.79 -12.63
C SER A 630 27.85 41.38 -11.28
N THR A 631 28.51 40.25 -11.06
CA THR A 631 29.61 39.55 -11.76
C THR A 631 29.79 38.16 -11.11
N ASP A 632 30.41 37.23 -11.84
CA ASP A 632 30.79 35.85 -11.46
C ASP A 632 31.51 35.70 -10.11
N PRO A 633 31.51 34.47 -9.53
CA PRO A 633 32.60 34.08 -8.63
C PRO A 633 33.19 32.70 -8.98
N TYR A 634 34.44 32.71 -9.44
CA TYR A 634 35.44 31.69 -9.09
C TYR A 634 36.63 32.42 -8.48
N THR A 635 36.89 32.23 -7.18
CA THR A 635 38.23 32.12 -6.61
C THR A 635 38.16 31.70 -5.15
N VAL A 636 38.86 30.62 -4.85
CA VAL A 636 39.29 30.18 -3.51
C VAL A 636 40.58 30.92 -3.16
N THR A 637 40.70 31.44 -1.94
CA THR A 637 41.98 31.44 -1.20
C THR A 637 41.74 31.48 0.31
N ASP A 638 42.62 30.74 0.97
CA ASP A 638 42.77 30.37 2.38
C ASP A 638 43.47 31.47 3.20
N ALA A 639 43.17 31.57 4.52
CA ALA A 639 44.09 31.92 5.61
C ALA A 639 43.36 32.29 6.93
N GLY A 640 43.70 31.57 8.02
CA GLY A 640 44.07 32.22 9.29
C GLY A 640 43.11 32.11 10.49
N LEU A 641 43.51 31.27 11.45
CA LEU A 641 43.02 31.15 12.83
C LEU A 641 43.04 32.49 13.61
N GLU A 642 42.09 32.68 14.54
CA GLU A 642 42.40 32.80 15.98
C GLU A 642 41.15 32.67 16.88
N SER A 643 41.40 32.04 18.03
CA SER A 643 40.49 31.58 19.07
C SER A 643 40.18 32.66 20.13
N VAL A 644 38.93 32.73 20.62
CA VAL A 644 38.66 33.20 22.00
C VAL A 644 37.47 32.42 22.58
N LEU A 645 37.77 31.54 23.53
CA LEU A 645 36.82 31.03 24.53
C LEU A 645 36.83 31.98 25.75
N PRO A 646 35.73 32.10 26.50
CA PRO A 646 35.79 32.42 27.92
C PRO A 646 35.28 31.27 28.82
N THR A 647 36.00 31.09 29.91
CA THR A 647 35.85 30.13 31.02
C THR A 647 34.76 30.54 32.06
N PRO A 648 34.38 29.65 32.99
CA PRO A 648 33.17 29.73 33.82
C PRO A 648 33.37 30.37 35.21
N GLY A 649 32.28 30.85 35.82
CA GLY A 649 32.23 31.28 37.23
C GLY A 649 30.82 31.71 37.71
N ASP A 650 30.07 30.74 38.21
CA ASP A 650 29.28 30.64 39.47
C ASP A 650 28.55 31.83 40.16
N PRO A 651 27.54 31.53 41.02
CA PRO A 651 26.18 32.08 40.94
C PRO A 651 25.80 33.01 42.10
N GLU A 652 24.81 33.89 41.90
CA GLU A 652 23.81 34.26 42.92
C GLU A 652 22.81 35.32 42.41
N ASN A 653 21.55 35.17 42.87
CA ASN A 653 20.43 36.13 42.84
C ASN A 653 19.70 36.43 41.51
N SER A 654 18.62 35.68 41.26
CA SER A 654 17.36 36.24 40.76
C SER A 654 16.16 35.38 41.20
N PRO A 655 14.97 35.99 41.41
CA PRO A 655 14.01 35.53 42.41
C PRO A 655 13.09 34.41 41.95
N ALA A 656 12.72 33.58 42.92
CA ALA A 656 11.80 32.45 42.80
C ALA A 656 10.48 32.84 42.12
N THR A 657 10.21 32.21 40.98
CA THR A 657 8.88 32.15 40.36
C THR A 657 8.33 30.74 40.51
N ASP A 658 7.11 30.69 41.01
CA ASP A 658 6.26 29.57 41.42
C ASP A 658 6.40 28.27 40.59
N PRO A 659 6.69 27.10 41.19
CA PRO A 659 6.85 25.82 40.47
C PRO A 659 5.52 25.10 40.20
N THR A 660 4.43 25.84 39.93
CA THR A 660 3.10 25.25 39.68
C THR A 660 2.41 25.74 38.41
N ALA A 661 3.17 26.25 37.44
CA ALA A 661 2.72 26.39 36.07
C ALA A 661 3.43 25.34 35.20
N SER A 662 2.94 24.10 35.24
CA SER A 662 3.17 23.20 34.13
C SER A 662 2.72 23.93 32.86
N ALA A 663 3.63 24.07 31.89
CA ALA A 663 3.23 24.29 30.52
C ALA A 663 2.10 23.29 30.21
N PRO A 664 1.04 23.67 29.47
CA PRO A 664 -0.05 22.74 29.19
C PRO A 664 0.53 21.57 28.42
N THR A 665 0.80 20.48 29.13
CA THR A 665 0.95 19.15 28.57
C THR A 665 -0.35 18.91 27.82
N ILE A 666 -0.27 18.81 26.50
CA ILE A 666 -1.37 18.33 25.66
C ILE A 666 -1.78 17.00 26.29
N SER A 667 -2.91 16.99 26.99
CA SER A 667 -3.31 15.84 27.79
C SER A 667 -3.68 14.67 26.91
N ASP A 668 -3.33 13.49 27.38
CA ASP A 668 -3.62 12.16 26.82
C ASP A 668 -4.98 12.02 26.10
N ASP A 669 -4.92 11.42 24.92
CA ASP A 669 -5.88 10.42 24.42
C ASP A 669 -7.34 10.79 24.08
N THR A 670 -7.61 12.01 23.60
CA THR A 670 -8.90 12.26 22.93
C THR A 670 -9.08 11.41 21.66
N TRP A 671 -10.31 10.95 21.38
CA TRP A 671 -10.65 10.24 20.14
C TRP A 671 -10.54 11.20 18.95
N ASN A 672 -9.47 11.04 18.19
CA ASN A 672 -9.19 11.82 16.99
C ASN A 672 -8.79 10.89 15.85
N ALA A 673 -9.76 10.54 15.01
CA ALA A 673 -9.61 9.53 13.97
C ALA A 673 -9.95 10.12 12.59
N PRO A 674 -9.08 11.01 12.03
CA PRO A 674 -9.25 11.49 10.67
C PRO A 674 -8.92 10.37 9.69
N LEU A 675 -9.81 10.14 8.72
CA LEU A 675 -9.63 9.13 7.69
C LEU A 675 -9.80 9.74 6.31
N VAL A 676 -8.84 9.50 5.41
CA VAL A 676 -8.98 9.80 3.99
C VAL A 676 -9.74 8.66 3.33
N ILE A 677 -10.87 8.98 2.71
CA ILE A 677 -11.77 8.02 2.07
C ILE A 677 -12.09 8.46 0.65
N GLY A 678 -12.14 7.50 -0.26
CA GLY A 678 -12.38 7.68 -1.69
C GLY A 678 -13.55 6.86 -2.17
N LEU A 679 -14.50 7.49 -2.86
CA LEU A 679 -15.51 6.77 -3.64
C LEU A 679 -15.00 6.60 -5.06
N ARG A 680 -14.99 5.37 -5.57
CA ARG A 680 -14.82 5.01 -6.98
C ARG A 680 -16.11 4.37 -7.48
N VAL A 681 -16.57 4.78 -8.65
CA VAL A 681 -17.74 4.21 -9.33
C VAL A 681 -17.30 3.80 -10.72
N PHE A 682 -17.35 2.49 -10.97
CA PHE A 682 -17.05 1.89 -12.26
C PHE A 682 -18.37 1.60 -12.98
N CYS A 683 -18.50 2.02 -14.22
CA CYS A 683 -19.70 1.80 -15.02
C CYS A 683 -19.32 1.24 -16.40
N LEU A 684 -20.01 0.19 -16.81
CA LEU A 684 -19.84 -0.38 -18.14
C LEU A 684 -20.55 0.49 -19.19
N ASN A 685 -19.88 0.84 -20.29
CA ASN A 685 -20.43 1.59 -21.44
C ASN A 685 -21.03 2.97 -21.15
N THR A 686 -20.92 3.48 -19.93
CA THR A 686 -21.45 4.78 -19.51
C THR A 686 -20.54 5.45 -18.50
N LYS A 687 -20.85 6.69 -18.12
CA LYS A 687 -20.07 7.50 -17.18
C LYS A 687 -20.93 7.98 -16.02
N ALA A 688 -20.32 8.01 -14.84
CA ALA A 688 -20.89 8.64 -13.66
C ALA A 688 -20.26 10.01 -13.41
N THR A 689 -20.93 10.82 -12.59
CA THR A 689 -20.32 12.01 -11.97
C THR A 689 -20.51 11.96 -10.48
N ILE A 690 -19.45 12.23 -9.71
CA ILE A 690 -19.48 12.15 -8.24
C ILE A 690 -19.41 13.54 -7.63
N LYS A 691 -20.28 13.81 -6.65
CA LYS A 691 -20.23 15.01 -5.80
C LYS A 691 -20.20 14.61 -4.32
N LEU A 692 -19.60 15.47 -3.51
CA LEU A 692 -19.54 15.33 -2.06
C LEU A 692 -20.64 16.18 -1.43
N VAL A 693 -21.38 15.62 -0.49
CA VAL A 693 -22.41 16.31 0.29
C VAL A 693 -22.00 16.29 1.76
N ASP A 694 -21.58 17.44 2.25
CA ASP A 694 -21.22 17.67 3.65
C ASP A 694 -22.25 18.64 4.27
N PRO A 695 -23.09 18.18 5.22
CA PRO A 695 -24.07 19.01 5.91
C PRO A 695 -23.46 20.20 6.67
N LYS A 696 -22.19 20.11 7.08
CA LYS A 696 -21.49 21.15 7.84
C LYS A 696 -20.87 22.22 6.92
N GLN A 697 -20.63 21.92 5.64
CA GLN A 697 -20.30 22.93 4.63
C GLN A 697 -21.57 23.68 4.18
N LYS A 698 -22.20 24.43 5.08
CA LYS A 698 -23.12 25.49 4.66
C LYS A 698 -22.33 26.46 3.79
N ARG A 699 -22.57 26.43 2.47
CA ARG A 699 -22.17 27.53 1.58
C ARG A 699 -22.66 28.82 2.25
N PRO A 700 -21.84 29.87 2.44
CA PRO A 700 -22.37 31.15 2.83
C PRO A 700 -23.42 31.51 1.77
N ILE A 701 -24.68 31.68 2.19
CA ILE A 701 -25.77 32.11 1.33
C ILE A 701 -25.46 33.56 0.93
N ILE A 702 -24.61 33.73 -0.09
CA ILE A 702 -24.26 35.04 -0.66
C ILE A 702 -25.43 35.54 -1.54
N TRP A 703 -26.39 34.68 -1.88
CA TRP A 703 -27.51 35.04 -2.77
C TRP A 703 -28.77 35.60 -2.11
N MET A 704 -28.83 35.70 -0.77
CA MET A 704 -29.93 36.42 -0.08
C MET A 704 -29.54 37.79 0.47
N LYS A 705 -28.24 38.14 0.55
CA LYS A 705 -27.84 39.48 1.01
C LYS A 705 -27.85 40.54 -0.11
N ARG A 706 -27.69 40.15 -1.38
CA ARG A 706 -27.77 41.08 -2.52
C ARG A 706 -29.21 41.51 -2.79
N THR A 707 -30.17 40.58 -2.79
CA THR A 707 -31.59 40.91 -2.98
C THR A 707 -32.18 41.69 -1.82
N TRP A 708 -31.79 41.41 -0.56
CA TRP A 708 -32.23 42.19 0.60
C TRP A 708 -31.62 43.60 0.69
N ARG A 709 -30.32 43.77 0.37
CA ARG A 709 -29.71 45.12 0.36
C ARG A 709 -30.25 46.00 -0.77
N THR A 710 -30.59 45.43 -1.93
CA THR A 710 -31.22 46.21 -3.01
C THR A 710 -32.69 46.54 -2.70
N ARG A 711 -33.44 45.65 -2.02
CA ARG A 711 -34.82 45.92 -1.58
C ARG A 711 -34.92 46.93 -0.43
N MET A 712 -33.97 46.92 0.51
CA MET A 712 -33.92 47.92 1.59
C MET A 712 -33.48 49.29 1.09
N LYS A 713 -32.49 49.39 0.18
CA LYS A 713 -32.09 50.68 -0.40
C LYS A 713 -33.22 51.33 -1.22
N LYS A 714 -34.02 50.54 -1.95
CA LYS A 714 -35.19 51.05 -2.69
C LYS A 714 -36.31 51.53 -1.74
N ARG A 715 -36.58 50.82 -0.65
CA ARG A 715 -37.56 51.24 0.37
C ARG A 715 -37.14 52.47 1.21
N CYS A 716 -35.84 52.68 1.42
CA CYS A 716 -35.36 53.89 2.09
C CYS A 716 -35.34 55.12 1.16
N ALA A 717 -35.05 54.95 -0.14
CA ALA A 717 -35.14 56.03 -1.12
C ALA A 717 -36.59 56.49 -1.37
N ASP A 718 -37.55 55.56 -1.44
CA ASP A 718 -38.97 55.88 -1.64
C ASP A 718 -39.64 56.55 -0.42
N LYS A 719 -39.05 56.42 0.79
CA LYS A 719 -39.49 57.12 2.01
C LYS A 719 -38.84 58.50 2.18
N ALA A 720 -37.63 58.71 1.66
CA ALA A 720 -36.96 60.01 1.71
C ALA A 720 -37.51 60.98 0.64
N GLY A 721 -37.90 60.49 -0.54
CA GLY A 721 -38.49 61.32 -1.60
C GLY A 721 -39.97 61.69 -1.42
N ARG A 722 -40.61 61.27 -0.33
CA ARG A 722 -42.04 61.56 -0.05
C ARG A 722 -42.25 62.61 1.04
N ASN A 723 -41.17 63.17 1.62
CA ASN A 723 -41.21 64.20 2.65
C ASN A 723 -40.67 65.57 2.20
N GLU A 724 -40.36 65.75 0.91
CA GLU A 724 -39.86 67.02 0.33
C GLU A 724 -40.78 67.57 -0.80
N ARG A 725 -42.07 67.20 -0.84
CA ARG A 725 -43.04 67.71 -1.83
C ARG A 725 -44.41 68.07 -1.26
N ALA A 726 -44.46 68.62 -0.06
CA ALA A 726 -45.69 69.16 0.50
C ALA A 726 -45.42 70.39 1.36
N GLU A 727 -44.82 71.41 0.74
CA GLU A 727 -44.88 72.80 1.20
C GLU A 727 -44.47 73.66 -0.01
N VAL A 728 -45.41 74.49 -0.48
CA VAL A 728 -45.34 75.63 -1.42
C VAL A 728 -46.54 75.58 -2.39
N ASP A 729 -47.45 76.54 -2.16
CA ASP A 729 -48.45 77.18 -3.04
C ASP A 729 -49.60 76.34 -3.64
N ASP A 730 -50.86 76.79 -3.64
CA ASP A 730 -51.33 78.17 -3.57
C ASP A 730 -52.78 78.32 -3.10
N SER A 731 -53.03 79.50 -2.55
CA SER A 731 -54.29 80.23 -2.52
C SER A 731 -54.83 80.56 -3.92
N GLU A 732 -56.16 80.69 -4.00
CA GLU A 732 -57.03 81.07 -5.14
C GLU A 732 -57.52 79.96 -6.08
#